data_AF-A0A252DP32-F1
#
_entry.id   AF-A0A252DP32-F1
#
_cell.length_a   1.000
_cell.length_b   1.000
_cell.length_c   1.000
_cell.angle_alpha   90.00
_cell.angle_beta   90.00
_cell.angle_gamma   90.00
#
_symmetry.space_group_name_H-M   'P 1'
#
loop_
_entity.id
_entity.type
_entity.pdbx_description
1 polymer ?
#
loop_
_entity_poly.entity_id
_entity_poly.type
_entity_poly.pdbx_seq_one_letter_code
_entity_poly.pdbx_strand_id
1 'polypeptide(L)'
;MKNQENRITKLQLKIKKAGFFIFNLQFLLLNGLGILPAIAADEEPVLSIVYSQDNTNQWTGITNRLQAAGVKYCVIPLDAVRSSADWGDRRVLFLPNVETLTPTQAIALEEWMSKGGRLIASGPVGSLSAPGVRQLLRTLLGGYWGFSLGDTQQLQPAKTKLPQEWSNQDQLFGKVHGGVVIPDNLSAPAAVWNAKDNPAAVVTTDHSTFLGWRWGVDAVAAADVDNAWLKASLERHTKLPPSASRKIEGGSPACSTSVAVASTTPKPQPPLSPTILQAITPKLPPQNTQRTVNSKPKTQQLPTAIATAPQPRPLVNVTPQNPQEPIDQLEQAVRLDVVPNSNAPIGSDEAIALQQELEHLIGRVESAHLAAAVSASGGDEDRASNTQALKVDRANLIASRSGVQIPDTTQAIAKAREIAKNLPQLVAQKNYALARQQWLTAKASLWKQFPLDRKLAQPEIRSVWLDRGTIVRAGSEQGLAQVFDRLAQAGINTVFFETVNASYPIYPSQVAPQQNPLIRGWDPLAAAVKLAHARGMELHAWVWVFAAGNQRHNEVINVKADYPGPVLAAHPDWANYDNRGNMIPAGQTKPFFDQANPELRQYLLKLYEEIVTRYQVDGLQLDYIRYPFQDPAAGRIYGYGKAARAQFQQLTGVDPLKISPSDRDLWQKWTAFRSEQVDSFVAQLSQQLRQKRPNLILSVAVFPLPELERIQKIQQHWEVWARRGDIDLIVPMTYALDTPRFQRLAQPWIASTKLGATLLVPGIRLLSLPAVGAFDQLQLVRDLPVSGFALFAAENLNNELHKLFSNTQGKVQSTTSEPIPHRQPFQTAAVRYTTLQREWKLILQNDQMRMPATTISEFNNQAQVLQSALNQLATSPSASKFITARASLTRFQTQFRTWMSQEAIENPYQVKVWENRLATIERLLRYGERRVLSRP
;
A
#
# COMPACT_ATOMS: atom_id res chain seq x y z
N MET A 1 -20.36 71.90 25.99
CA MET A 1 -20.38 71.64 24.52
C MET A 1 -19.04 71.05 24.10
N LYS A 2 -18.90 70.57 22.87
CA LYS A 2 -17.61 70.08 22.31
C LYS A 2 -16.55 71.19 22.32
N ASN A 3 -15.26 70.81 22.31
CA ASN A 3 -14.27 71.35 21.37
C ASN A 3 -13.00 70.47 21.29
N GLN A 4 -12.06 70.85 20.41
CA GLN A 4 -11.04 70.01 19.79
C GLN A 4 -9.72 69.83 20.57
N GLU A 5 -9.00 68.74 20.24
CA GLU A 5 -7.53 68.61 20.18
C GLU A 5 -6.71 68.79 21.50
N ASN A 6 -5.53 68.19 21.70
CA ASN A 6 -4.47 67.85 20.71
C ASN A 6 -3.59 66.63 21.11
N ARG A 7 -2.35 66.56 20.60
CA ARG A 7 -1.45 65.38 20.49
C ARG A 7 -0.26 65.32 21.49
N ILE A 8 0.33 64.10 21.61
CA ILE A 8 1.78 63.77 21.75
C ILE A 8 2.49 63.77 23.15
N THR A 9 2.67 62.54 23.68
CA THR A 9 3.96 61.83 24.00
C THR A 9 5.01 62.32 25.04
N LYS A 10 5.28 61.47 26.07
CA LYS A 10 6.49 61.37 26.97
C LYS A 10 6.72 62.55 27.95
N LEU A 11 7.50 62.46 29.07
CA LEU A 11 8.50 61.49 29.56
C LEU A 11 8.53 61.36 31.13
N GLN A 12 9.10 60.24 31.63
CA GLN A 12 9.62 59.83 32.97
C GLN A 12 9.70 60.76 34.23
N LEU A 13 9.51 60.13 35.42
CA LEU A 13 10.22 60.21 36.75
C LEU A 13 10.57 61.60 37.37
N LYS A 14 10.51 61.88 38.69
CA LYS A 14 10.60 61.12 39.98
C LYS A 14 9.78 61.87 41.07
N ILE A 15 9.03 61.24 41.98
CA ILE A 15 9.47 60.73 43.33
C ILE A 15 10.22 61.82 44.15
N LYS A 16 9.65 62.48 45.17
CA LYS A 16 9.42 62.06 46.59
C LYS A 16 8.72 63.23 47.35
N LYS A 17 8.13 63.12 48.56
CA LYS A 17 7.81 61.98 49.48
C LYS A 17 6.35 62.15 49.97
N ALA A 18 6.00 61.77 51.22
CA ALA A 18 4.63 61.78 51.77
C ALA A 18 4.60 61.65 53.32
N GLY A 19 3.44 61.97 53.92
CA GLY A 19 3.01 61.80 55.33
C GLY A 19 1.70 62.56 55.57
N PHE A 20 0.85 62.31 56.58
CA PHE A 20 0.63 61.20 57.54
C PHE A 20 -0.88 61.25 57.87
N PHE A 21 -1.57 60.26 58.44
CA PHE A 21 -1.16 58.97 59.04
C PHE A 21 -1.73 57.79 58.19
N ILE A 22 -2.05 56.55 58.59
CA ILE A 22 -2.24 55.84 59.88
C ILE A 22 -1.29 54.61 59.97
N PHE A 23 -1.21 54.07 61.19
CA PHE A 23 -0.50 52.89 61.69
C PHE A 23 -0.61 51.61 60.83
N ASN A 24 0.30 50.61 60.88
CA ASN A 24 1.72 50.46 61.28
C ASN A 24 2.06 48.95 61.14
N LEU A 25 3.30 48.42 61.02
CA LEU A 25 4.65 48.96 60.79
C LEU A 25 5.41 47.93 59.90
N GLN A 26 6.76 47.96 59.77
CA GLN A 26 7.51 47.05 58.90
C GLN A 26 8.97 46.77 59.36
N PHE A 27 9.52 45.59 58.99
CA PHE A 27 10.93 45.33 58.60
C PHE A 27 12.07 45.58 59.65
N LEU A 28 13.36 45.18 59.51
CA LEU A 28 14.22 44.53 58.48
C LEU A 28 15.44 43.80 59.15
N LEU A 29 15.99 42.76 58.48
CA LEU A 29 17.41 42.27 58.47
C LEU A 29 18.12 41.51 59.64
N LEU A 30 18.88 40.49 59.18
CA LEU A 30 20.22 39.97 59.60
C LEU A 30 20.42 38.89 60.70
N ASN A 31 20.77 37.69 60.21
CA ASN A 31 21.79 36.71 60.67
C ASN A 31 21.84 36.16 62.12
N GLY A 32 21.62 34.86 62.24
CA GLY A 32 22.15 33.97 63.28
C GLY A 32 22.35 32.55 62.69
N LEU A 33 23.53 31.95 62.83
CA LEU A 33 23.96 30.79 62.03
C LEU A 33 23.51 29.42 62.58
N GLY A 34 23.12 28.52 61.66
CA GLY A 34 22.68 27.14 61.94
C GLY A 34 23.22 26.07 60.97
N ILE A 35 24.33 26.36 60.27
CA ILE A 35 25.20 25.44 59.50
C ILE A 35 24.55 24.73 58.29
N LEU A 36 24.99 25.13 57.09
CA LEU A 36 24.97 24.31 55.86
C LEU A 36 26.24 23.41 55.81
N PRO A 37 26.23 22.32 55.02
CA PRO A 37 26.64 22.50 53.63
C PRO A 37 25.52 22.25 52.63
N ALA A 38 25.49 23.06 51.58
CA ALA A 38 24.76 22.74 50.35
C ALA A 38 25.70 22.06 49.36
N ILE A 39 25.13 21.32 48.40
CA ILE A 39 25.38 21.65 46.99
C ILE A 39 24.00 21.85 46.36
N ALA A 40 23.82 22.95 45.63
CA ALA A 40 22.56 23.26 44.96
C ALA A 40 22.50 22.63 43.56
N ALA A 41 21.29 22.27 43.15
CA ALA A 41 20.92 21.92 41.77
C ALA A 41 19.41 22.20 41.60
N ASP A 42 18.95 23.45 41.46
CA ASP A 42 19.51 24.53 40.60
C ASP A 42 19.78 24.07 39.14
N GLU A 43 19.37 22.85 38.82
CA GLU A 43 19.39 22.28 37.48
C GLU A 43 17.96 22.14 36.99
N GLU A 44 17.67 22.93 35.97
CA GLU A 44 16.50 22.83 35.11
C GLU A 44 16.31 21.42 34.52
N PRO A 45 15.07 21.00 34.20
CA PRO A 45 14.85 19.77 33.45
C PRO A 45 15.55 19.86 32.08
N VAL A 46 16.32 18.83 31.75
CA VAL A 46 17.14 18.77 30.52
C VAL A 46 16.38 18.20 29.31
N LEU A 47 15.21 17.62 29.56
CA LEU A 47 14.42 16.86 28.59
C LEU A 47 12.95 17.30 28.58
N SER A 48 12.42 17.66 27.41
CA SER A 48 10.98 17.63 27.12
C SER A 48 10.56 16.21 26.73
N ILE A 49 9.39 15.73 27.17
CA ILE A 49 8.83 14.45 26.74
C ILE A 49 7.36 14.60 26.33
N VAL A 50 6.98 13.95 25.23
CA VAL A 50 5.69 14.16 24.58
C VAL A 50 4.65 13.13 25.01
N TYR A 51 3.57 13.61 25.62
CA TYR A 51 2.36 12.85 25.88
C TYR A 51 1.42 12.88 24.67
N SER A 52 0.86 11.74 24.29
CA SER A 52 -0.04 11.60 23.14
C SER A 52 -1.03 10.44 23.33
N GLN A 53 -2.12 10.45 22.55
CA GLN A 53 -3.10 9.35 22.56
C GLN A 53 -2.47 7.99 22.17
N ASP A 54 -1.41 8.01 21.34
CA ASP A 54 -0.69 6.81 20.89
C ASP A 54 0.10 6.14 22.05
N ASN A 55 0.51 6.93 23.06
CA ASN A 55 1.32 6.47 24.19
C ASN A 55 0.61 6.46 25.55
N THR A 56 -0.66 6.91 25.65
CA THR A 56 -1.47 6.89 26.88
C THR A 56 -1.43 5.53 27.60
N ASN A 57 -1.65 4.42 26.89
CA ASN A 57 -1.67 3.07 27.47
C ASN A 57 -0.28 2.58 27.96
N GLN A 58 0.79 3.29 27.62
CA GLN A 58 2.18 2.98 28.00
C GLN A 58 2.72 4.01 29.03
N TRP A 59 1.98 5.09 29.30
CA TRP A 59 2.49 6.28 29.97
C TRP A 59 3.02 6.01 31.38
N THR A 60 2.37 5.17 32.16
CA THR A 60 2.84 4.78 33.50
C THR A 60 4.21 4.07 33.45
N GLY A 61 4.42 3.19 32.47
CA GLY A 61 5.71 2.53 32.27
C GLY A 61 6.80 3.49 31.78
N ILE A 62 6.43 4.43 30.90
CA ILE A 62 7.28 5.54 30.45
C ILE A 62 7.73 6.38 31.65
N THR A 63 6.82 6.89 32.48
CA THR A 63 7.16 7.75 33.63
C THR A 63 7.95 7.01 34.70
N ASN A 64 7.62 5.75 34.99
CA ASN A 64 8.35 4.93 35.96
C ASN A 64 9.81 4.73 35.53
N ARG A 65 10.08 4.51 34.24
CA ARG A 65 11.45 4.38 33.71
C ARG A 65 12.22 5.69 33.79
N LEU A 66 11.61 6.83 33.44
CA LEU A 66 12.25 8.15 33.58
C LEU A 66 12.66 8.45 35.03
N GLN A 67 11.78 8.13 35.99
CA GLN A 67 12.06 8.28 37.42
C GLN A 67 13.20 7.35 37.87
N ALA A 68 13.17 6.08 37.49
CA ALA A 68 14.25 5.13 37.77
C ALA A 68 15.59 5.49 37.08
N ALA A 69 15.54 6.20 35.95
CA ALA A 69 16.73 6.75 35.31
C ALA A 69 17.31 7.97 36.06
N GLY A 70 16.52 8.64 36.91
CA GLY A 70 16.90 9.90 37.56
C GLY A 70 16.82 11.14 36.65
N VAL A 71 16.13 11.04 35.52
CA VAL A 71 16.06 12.12 34.53
C VAL A 71 14.97 13.12 34.91
N LYS A 72 15.35 14.38 35.19
CA LYS A 72 14.41 15.50 35.32
C LYS A 72 13.79 15.84 33.96
N TYR A 73 12.49 15.58 33.77
CA TYR A 73 11.78 15.83 32.51
C TYR A 73 10.62 16.84 32.66
N CYS A 74 10.14 17.31 31.51
CA CYS A 74 9.11 18.33 31.31
C CYS A 74 8.05 17.77 30.36
N VAL A 75 6.78 17.67 30.76
CA VAL A 75 5.74 17.01 29.93
C VAL A 75 5.11 18.01 28.96
N ILE A 76 5.08 17.65 27.68
CA ILE A 76 4.43 18.40 26.60
C ILE A 76 3.23 17.58 26.06
N PRO A 77 1.99 18.06 26.22
CA PRO A 77 0.82 17.45 25.60
C PRO A 77 0.81 17.77 24.09
N LEU A 78 0.91 16.73 23.25
CA LEU A 78 1.05 16.86 21.79
C LEU A 78 -0.10 17.65 21.15
N ASP A 79 -1.32 17.48 21.67
CA ASP A 79 -2.53 18.14 21.21
C ASP A 79 -2.57 19.65 21.51
N ALA A 80 -1.67 20.18 22.37
CA ALA A 80 -1.49 21.62 22.56
C ALA A 80 -0.56 22.27 21.53
N VAL A 81 0.36 21.52 20.91
CA VAL A 81 1.42 22.06 20.03
C VAL A 81 0.85 22.68 18.74
N ARG A 82 1.18 23.95 18.47
CA ARG A 82 0.78 24.70 17.25
C ARG A 82 1.94 25.41 16.55
N SER A 83 3.06 25.60 17.24
CA SER A 83 4.23 26.38 16.84
C SER A 83 5.51 25.78 17.43
N SER A 84 6.69 26.18 16.94
CA SER A 84 7.97 25.71 17.51
C SER A 84 8.18 26.11 18.98
N ALA A 85 7.52 27.17 19.46
CA ALA A 85 7.58 27.58 20.86
C ALA A 85 6.97 26.54 21.81
N ASP A 86 5.96 25.80 21.33
CA ASP A 86 5.20 24.83 22.14
C ASP A 86 5.96 23.51 22.38
N TRP A 87 7.06 23.26 21.66
CA TRP A 87 8.03 22.19 21.97
C TRP A 87 8.97 22.55 23.13
N GLY A 88 8.87 23.78 23.65
CA GLY A 88 9.56 24.25 24.84
C GLY A 88 11.00 24.73 24.59
N ASP A 89 11.53 25.41 25.60
CA ASP A 89 12.91 25.94 25.62
C ASP A 89 13.98 24.89 25.93
N ARG A 90 13.59 23.65 26.29
CA ARG A 90 14.51 22.51 26.50
C ARG A 90 15.27 22.21 25.22
N ARG A 91 16.55 21.82 25.31
CA ARG A 91 17.33 21.45 24.11
C ARG A 91 17.02 20.05 23.57
N VAL A 92 16.60 19.11 24.42
CA VAL A 92 16.27 17.73 24.01
C VAL A 92 14.77 17.48 24.16
N LEU A 93 14.17 16.85 23.15
CA LEU A 93 12.78 16.40 23.10
C LEU A 93 12.74 14.89 22.89
N PHE A 94 11.87 14.18 23.60
CA PHE A 94 11.63 12.74 23.41
C PHE A 94 10.20 12.48 22.93
N LEU A 95 10.08 11.77 21.80
CA LEU A 95 8.84 11.23 21.22
C LEU A 95 8.73 9.72 21.55
N PRO A 96 8.27 9.34 22.75
CA PRO A 96 8.04 7.93 23.07
C PRO A 96 6.79 7.43 22.35
N ASN A 97 6.98 6.56 21.36
CA ASN A 97 5.92 5.75 20.73
C ASN A 97 4.81 6.60 20.05
N VAL A 98 5.15 7.80 19.57
CA VAL A 98 4.20 8.76 18.95
C VAL A 98 4.01 8.47 17.46
N GLU A 99 2.99 7.68 17.12
CA GLU A 99 2.74 7.17 15.77
C GLU A 99 2.14 8.23 14.81
N THR A 100 1.47 9.24 15.37
CA THR A 100 0.71 10.25 14.63
C THR A 100 1.15 11.68 14.95
N LEU A 101 1.67 12.40 13.96
CA LEU A 101 1.86 13.85 13.98
C LEU A 101 1.10 14.51 12.82
N THR A 102 0.54 15.69 13.08
CA THR A 102 -0.05 16.57 12.06
C THR A 102 1.04 17.35 11.30
N PRO A 103 0.75 17.88 10.09
CA PRO A 103 1.67 18.76 9.38
C PRO A 103 2.15 19.94 10.22
N THR A 104 1.26 20.58 10.99
CA THR A 104 1.61 21.71 11.87
C THR A 104 2.60 21.32 12.96
N GLN A 105 2.39 20.19 13.64
CA GLN A 105 3.33 19.68 14.65
C GLN A 105 4.68 19.31 14.04
N ALA A 106 4.69 18.68 12.86
CA ALA A 106 5.93 18.27 12.18
C ALA A 106 6.76 19.46 11.68
N ILE A 107 6.11 20.49 11.11
CA ILE A 107 6.78 21.73 10.69
C ILE A 107 7.26 22.52 11.91
N ALA A 108 6.47 22.60 12.98
CA ALA A 108 6.91 23.18 14.25
C ALA A 108 8.12 22.44 14.84
N LEU A 109 8.22 21.12 14.65
CA LEU A 109 9.33 20.30 15.11
C LEU A 109 10.60 20.53 14.27
N GLU A 110 10.47 20.65 12.95
CA GLU A 110 11.55 21.07 12.05
C GLU A 110 12.09 22.46 12.43
N GLU A 111 11.20 23.43 12.65
CA GLU A 111 11.56 24.80 13.04
C GLU A 111 12.15 24.88 14.46
N TRP A 112 11.78 23.98 15.37
CA TRP A 112 12.40 23.86 16.69
C TRP A 112 13.78 23.16 16.63
N MET A 113 13.95 22.15 15.78
CA MET A 113 15.24 21.50 15.55
C MET A 113 16.24 22.43 14.85
N SER A 114 15.80 23.27 13.91
CA SER A 114 16.67 24.26 13.24
C SER A 114 17.21 25.32 14.20
N LYS A 115 16.48 25.64 15.28
CA LYS A 115 16.93 26.49 16.40
C LYS A 115 17.88 25.79 17.39
N GLY A 116 18.39 24.61 17.03
CA GLY A 116 19.39 23.86 17.81
C GLY A 116 18.84 22.72 18.67
N GLY A 117 17.54 22.39 18.52
CA GLY A 117 16.88 21.27 19.20
C GLY A 117 17.45 19.89 18.83
N ARG A 118 17.22 18.91 19.70
CA ARG A 118 17.71 17.52 19.56
C ARG A 118 16.61 16.52 19.87
N LEU A 119 16.50 15.46 19.07
CA LEU A 119 15.31 14.60 19.05
C LEU A 119 15.62 13.14 19.38
N ILE A 120 15.08 12.66 20.49
CA ILE A 120 15.01 11.23 20.81
C ILE A 120 13.64 10.72 20.34
N ALA A 121 13.59 9.52 19.75
CA ALA A 121 12.37 8.88 19.29
C ALA A 121 12.41 7.37 19.60
N SER A 122 11.26 6.76 19.86
CA SER A 122 11.18 5.30 20.05
C SER A 122 9.89 4.70 19.49
N GLY A 123 9.98 3.49 18.97
CA GLY A 123 8.83 2.76 18.44
C GLY A 123 8.40 3.24 17.04
N PRO A 124 7.17 2.96 16.60
CA PRO A 124 6.71 3.26 15.24
C PRO A 124 6.41 4.76 14.98
N VAL A 125 7.32 5.66 15.38
CA VAL A 125 7.14 7.11 15.35
C VAL A 125 6.80 7.62 13.95
N GLY A 126 5.74 8.42 13.87
CA GLY A 126 5.23 9.00 12.63
C GLY A 126 4.63 8.01 11.62
N SER A 127 4.65 6.69 11.86
CA SER A 127 4.28 5.68 10.85
C SER A 127 2.84 5.81 10.31
N LEU A 128 1.90 6.27 11.14
CA LEU A 128 0.49 6.50 10.82
C LEU A 128 0.20 7.93 10.31
N SER A 129 1.22 8.78 10.25
CA SER A 129 1.10 10.19 9.85
C SER A 129 0.91 10.36 8.34
N ALA A 130 0.47 11.55 7.92
CA ALA A 130 0.32 11.89 6.50
C ALA A 130 1.66 11.76 5.73
N PRO A 131 1.68 11.37 4.43
CA PRO A 131 2.92 11.06 3.71
C PRO A 131 4.02 12.14 3.77
N GLY A 132 3.66 13.43 3.67
CA GLY A 132 4.60 14.54 3.81
C GLY A 132 5.21 14.64 5.22
N VAL A 133 4.43 14.36 6.27
CA VAL A 133 4.91 14.27 7.65
C VAL A 133 5.86 13.08 7.81
N ARG A 134 5.56 11.93 7.20
CA ARG A 134 6.46 10.76 7.24
C ARG A 134 7.80 11.03 6.55
N GLN A 135 7.77 11.74 5.42
CA GLN A 135 8.99 12.14 4.72
C GLN A 135 9.80 13.17 5.52
N LEU A 136 9.15 14.15 6.15
CA LEU A 136 9.82 15.12 7.01
C LEU A 136 10.42 14.45 8.26
N LEU A 137 9.66 13.61 8.96
CA LEU A 137 10.15 12.87 10.12
C LEU A 137 11.30 11.91 9.77
N ARG A 138 11.29 11.29 8.57
CA ARG A 138 12.42 10.51 8.06
C ARG A 138 13.70 11.36 7.97
N THR A 139 13.60 12.60 7.48
CA THR A 139 14.74 13.53 7.44
C THR A 139 15.21 13.89 8.86
N LEU A 140 14.29 14.28 9.75
CA LEU A 140 14.61 14.74 11.10
C LEU A 140 15.18 13.63 12.00
N LEU A 141 14.68 12.40 11.88
CA LEU A 141 15.14 11.22 12.62
C LEU A 141 16.33 10.49 11.95
N GLY A 142 16.70 10.90 10.73
CA GLY A 142 17.65 10.17 9.89
C GLY A 142 17.19 8.76 9.51
N GLY A 143 15.90 8.44 9.59
CA GLY A 143 15.38 7.09 9.38
C GLY A 143 13.90 6.97 9.71
N TYR A 144 13.30 5.83 9.38
CA TYR A 144 11.87 5.59 9.60
C TYR A 144 11.61 4.16 10.07
N TRP A 145 10.50 3.93 10.78
CA TRP A 145 10.08 2.57 11.16
C TRP A 145 9.70 1.78 9.91
N GLY A 146 10.46 0.73 9.59
CA GLY A 146 10.22 -0.13 8.43
C GLY A 146 9.17 -1.20 8.70
N PHE A 147 9.43 -2.07 9.68
CA PHE A 147 8.54 -3.17 10.06
C PHE A 147 8.90 -3.72 11.44
N SER A 148 7.90 -4.21 12.18
CA SER A 148 8.10 -4.95 13.44
C SER A 148 8.69 -6.34 13.18
N LEU A 149 9.51 -6.83 14.10
CA LEU A 149 10.04 -8.20 14.10
C LEU A 149 9.01 -9.16 14.71
N GLY A 150 9.03 -10.44 14.33
CA GLY A 150 8.12 -11.45 14.87
C GLY A 150 8.44 -11.84 16.31
N ASP A 151 9.73 -11.98 16.61
CA ASP A 151 10.25 -12.52 17.87
C ASP A 151 11.22 -11.54 18.54
N THR A 152 11.32 -11.61 19.87
CA THR A 152 12.31 -10.87 20.68
C THR A 152 13.74 -11.19 20.21
N GLN A 153 14.50 -10.15 19.84
CA GLN A 153 15.88 -10.29 19.38
C GLN A 153 16.88 -9.79 20.42
N GLN A 154 18.13 -10.22 20.30
CA GLN A 154 19.24 -9.64 21.03
C GLN A 154 19.72 -8.37 20.30
N LEU A 155 19.88 -7.25 21.02
CA LEU A 155 20.59 -6.07 20.51
C LEU A 155 22.10 -6.36 20.44
N GLN A 156 22.74 -5.90 19.37
CA GLN A 156 24.19 -5.97 19.16
C GLN A 156 24.75 -4.61 18.75
N PRO A 157 26.03 -4.31 19.05
CA PRO A 157 26.71 -3.15 18.52
C PRO A 157 26.80 -3.23 16.98
N ALA A 158 26.65 -2.09 16.31
CA ALA A 158 26.93 -2.02 14.88
C ALA A 158 28.43 -2.25 14.59
N LYS A 159 28.76 -2.70 13.37
CA LYS A 159 30.16 -2.87 12.94
C LYS A 159 30.91 -1.53 12.78
N THR A 160 30.17 -0.43 12.65
CA THR A 160 30.66 0.95 12.78
C THR A 160 30.97 1.25 14.25
N LYS A 161 32.23 1.58 14.54
CA LYS A 161 32.69 1.89 15.90
C LYS A 161 31.83 3.00 16.51
N LEU A 162 31.17 2.73 17.63
CA LEU A 162 30.39 3.73 18.36
C LEU A 162 31.27 4.95 18.69
N PRO A 163 30.74 6.18 18.61
CA PRO A 163 31.44 7.36 19.11
C PRO A 163 31.84 7.16 20.57
N GLN A 164 33.03 7.65 20.97
CA GLN A 164 33.54 7.53 22.36
C GLN A 164 32.64 8.20 23.42
N GLU A 165 31.63 8.94 22.98
CA GLU A 165 30.65 9.65 23.80
C GLU A 165 29.51 8.74 24.32
N TRP A 166 29.42 7.50 23.82
CA TRP A 166 28.50 6.48 24.33
C TRP A 166 29.12 5.78 25.54
N SER A 167 28.76 6.24 26.74
CA SER A 167 29.19 5.68 28.03
C SER A 167 28.56 4.28 28.29
N ASN A 168 29.15 3.52 29.22
CA ASN A 168 28.63 2.28 29.80
C ASN A 168 28.02 1.27 28.79
N GLN A 169 28.77 0.99 27.71
CA GLN A 169 28.27 0.30 26.52
C GLN A 169 27.68 -1.10 26.80
N ASP A 170 28.16 -1.81 27.82
CA ASP A 170 27.67 -3.16 28.17
C ASP A 170 26.17 -3.18 28.53
N GLN A 171 25.63 -2.09 29.08
CA GLN A 171 24.22 -2.00 29.48
C GLN A 171 23.27 -1.66 28.31
N LEU A 172 23.79 -1.34 27.12
CA LEU A 172 23.00 -1.04 25.93
C LEU A 172 22.47 -2.31 25.23
N PHE A 173 23.03 -3.49 25.51
CA PHE A 173 22.83 -4.68 24.69
C PHE A 173 22.04 -5.80 25.39
N GLY A 174 20.72 -5.59 25.52
CA GLY A 174 19.79 -6.59 26.05
C GLY A 174 18.91 -7.28 24.99
N LYS A 175 17.99 -8.13 25.46
CA LYS A 175 16.90 -8.70 24.64
C LYS A 175 15.76 -7.71 24.53
N VAL A 176 15.31 -7.43 23.30
CA VAL A 176 14.25 -6.46 23.01
C VAL A 176 13.35 -6.95 21.86
N HIS A 177 12.04 -6.78 21.99
CA HIS A 177 11.05 -7.04 20.94
C HIS A 177 10.75 -5.75 20.15
N GLY A 178 11.53 -5.52 19.10
CA GLY A 178 11.49 -4.29 18.32
C GLY A 178 11.04 -4.45 16.86
N GLY A 179 11.39 -3.45 16.07
CA GLY A 179 11.27 -3.39 14.63
C GLY A 179 12.54 -2.83 13.99
N VAL A 180 12.65 -3.00 12.69
CA VAL A 180 13.76 -2.44 11.90
C VAL A 180 13.52 -0.96 11.67
N VAL A 181 14.41 -0.11 12.19
CA VAL A 181 14.49 1.29 11.78
C VAL A 181 15.29 1.31 10.49
N ILE A 182 14.68 1.69 9.38
CA ILE A 182 15.38 1.80 8.10
C ILE A 182 16.14 3.15 8.12
N PRO A 183 17.49 3.14 8.08
CA PRO A 183 18.27 4.37 8.07
C PRO A 183 18.09 5.12 6.75
N ASP A 184 18.20 6.44 6.79
CA ASP A 184 18.34 7.28 5.60
C ASP A 184 19.82 7.47 5.25
N ASN A 185 20.10 7.91 4.01
CA ASN A 185 21.43 7.90 3.39
C ASN A 185 22.52 8.72 4.13
N LEU A 186 22.16 9.53 5.12
CA LEU A 186 23.04 10.38 5.93
C LEU A 186 23.22 9.89 7.37
N SER A 187 22.69 8.71 7.72
CA SER A 187 22.65 8.19 9.09
C SER A 187 23.41 6.87 9.23
N ALA A 188 23.82 6.54 10.45
CA ALA A 188 24.49 5.28 10.78
C ALA A 188 23.74 4.52 11.88
N PRO A 189 23.69 3.17 11.81
CA PRO A 189 23.22 2.37 12.94
C PRO A 189 24.22 2.46 14.09
N ALA A 190 23.71 2.72 15.29
CA ALA A 190 24.45 2.56 16.55
C ALA A 190 24.34 1.11 17.06
N ALA A 191 23.16 0.51 16.91
CA ALA A 191 22.90 -0.89 17.22
C ALA A 191 22.13 -1.58 16.09
N VAL A 192 22.28 -2.90 16.02
CA VAL A 192 21.64 -3.80 15.07
C VAL A 192 20.96 -4.94 15.80
N TRP A 193 19.96 -5.55 15.16
CA TRP A 193 19.33 -6.76 15.62
C TRP A 193 20.20 -7.98 15.31
N ASN A 194 20.27 -8.95 16.23
CA ASN A 194 20.80 -10.30 15.97
C ASN A 194 19.89 -11.14 15.06
N ALA A 195 19.39 -10.54 13.99
CA ALA A 195 18.57 -11.15 12.96
C ALA A 195 19.39 -11.28 11.66
N LYS A 196 18.90 -12.07 10.71
CA LYS A 196 19.52 -12.20 9.39
C LYS A 196 19.74 -10.82 8.75
N ASP A 197 20.94 -10.62 8.19
CA ASP A 197 21.41 -9.39 7.55
C ASP A 197 21.66 -8.20 8.53
N ASN A 198 21.67 -8.44 9.85
CA ASN A 198 21.95 -7.48 10.92
C ASN A 198 21.24 -6.11 10.75
N PRO A 199 19.90 -6.07 10.61
CA PRO A 199 19.17 -4.86 10.33
C PRO A 199 19.22 -3.87 11.50
N ALA A 200 19.15 -2.58 11.21
CA ALA A 200 19.34 -1.53 12.21
C ALA A 200 18.24 -1.51 13.29
N ALA A 201 18.69 -1.44 14.53
CA ALA A 201 17.87 -1.42 15.74
C ALA A 201 17.89 -0.04 16.43
N VAL A 202 18.99 0.70 16.30
CA VAL A 202 19.05 2.13 16.65
C VAL A 202 19.76 2.88 15.55
N VAL A 203 19.14 3.94 15.04
CA VAL A 203 19.72 4.86 14.04
C VAL A 203 20.02 6.19 14.71
N THR A 204 21.12 6.83 14.32
CA THR A 204 21.53 8.13 14.90
C THR A 204 22.05 9.10 13.85
N THR A 205 21.86 10.39 14.15
CA THR A 205 22.45 11.55 13.46
C THR A 205 23.09 12.47 14.51
N ASP A 206 23.66 13.60 14.08
CA ASP A 206 24.14 14.64 15.00
C ASP A 206 23.02 15.42 15.69
N HIS A 207 21.77 15.20 15.29
CA HIS A 207 20.59 15.92 15.81
C HIS A 207 19.50 14.99 16.38
N SER A 208 19.62 13.67 16.18
CA SER A 208 18.59 12.71 16.58
C SER A 208 19.10 11.31 16.91
N THR A 209 18.34 10.60 17.76
CA THR A 209 18.51 9.16 18.06
C THR A 209 17.16 8.47 17.99
N PHE A 210 17.04 7.41 17.18
CA PHE A 210 15.80 6.68 16.96
C PHE A 210 15.93 5.21 17.39
N LEU A 211 15.24 4.86 18.48
CA LEU A 211 15.19 3.52 19.07
C LEU A 211 14.11 2.63 18.42
N GLY A 212 14.51 1.48 17.89
CA GLY A 212 13.66 0.55 17.15
C GLY A 212 12.70 -0.30 18.00
N TRP A 213 12.21 0.18 19.14
CA TRP A 213 11.26 -0.56 19.97
C TRP A 213 10.36 0.40 20.76
N ARG A 214 9.21 -0.08 21.24
CA ARG A 214 8.34 0.72 22.12
C ARG A 214 8.99 0.88 23.49
N TRP A 215 9.40 2.08 23.84
CA TRP A 215 10.02 2.43 25.12
C TRP A 215 8.94 2.50 26.22
N GLY A 216 9.30 2.20 27.47
CA GLY A 216 8.36 2.19 28.59
C GLY A 216 7.50 0.93 28.73
N VAL A 217 7.86 -0.19 28.10
CA VAL A 217 7.03 -1.42 28.08
C VAL A 217 7.84 -2.66 28.50
N ASP A 218 7.48 -3.27 29.63
CA ASP A 218 8.21 -4.39 30.24
C ASP A 218 8.25 -5.66 29.36
N ALA A 219 7.19 -5.92 28.60
CA ALA A 219 7.14 -7.02 27.64
C ALA A 219 7.96 -6.78 26.35
N VAL A 220 8.47 -5.55 26.15
CA VAL A 220 9.24 -5.15 24.97
C VAL A 220 10.73 -5.06 25.27
N ALA A 221 11.11 -4.38 26.35
CA ALA A 221 12.49 -4.20 26.77
C ALA A 221 12.56 -4.18 28.30
N ALA A 222 13.64 -4.68 28.88
CA ALA A 222 13.91 -4.51 30.31
C ALA A 222 14.23 -3.02 30.62
N ALA A 223 13.93 -2.58 31.85
CA ALA A 223 13.98 -1.17 32.22
C ALA A 223 15.42 -0.61 32.31
N ASP A 224 16.40 -1.45 32.57
CA ASP A 224 17.84 -1.16 32.49
C ASP A 224 18.26 -0.78 31.07
N VAL A 225 17.88 -1.58 30.07
CA VAL A 225 18.18 -1.33 28.64
C VAL A 225 17.58 0.00 28.18
N ASP A 226 16.31 0.24 28.48
CA ASP A 226 15.61 1.49 28.14
C ASP A 226 16.27 2.71 28.78
N ASN A 227 16.68 2.59 30.05
CA ASN A 227 17.33 3.67 30.79
C ASN A 227 18.77 3.91 30.32
N ALA A 228 19.50 2.87 29.92
CA ALA A 228 20.85 2.98 29.36
C ALA A 228 20.82 3.71 28.00
N TRP A 229 19.93 3.31 27.08
CA TRP A 229 19.76 4.00 25.79
C TRP A 229 19.29 5.45 25.96
N LEU A 230 18.40 5.74 26.93
CA LEU A 230 18.00 7.11 27.23
C LEU A 230 19.18 7.95 27.74
N LYS A 231 19.97 7.44 28.70
CA LYS A 231 21.12 8.16 29.27
C LYS A 231 22.19 8.44 28.23
N ALA A 232 22.62 7.45 27.46
CA ALA A 232 23.63 7.64 26.41
C ALA A 232 23.14 8.61 25.31
N SER A 233 21.83 8.59 24.98
CA SER A 233 21.24 9.57 24.06
C SER A 233 21.22 10.99 24.64
N LEU A 234 20.91 11.16 25.93
CA LEU A 234 20.94 12.45 26.62
C LEU A 234 22.36 13.00 26.75
N GLU A 235 23.34 12.17 27.12
CA GLU A 235 24.75 12.57 27.22
C GLU A 235 25.28 13.07 25.86
N ARG A 236 24.97 12.36 24.76
CA ARG A 236 25.31 12.81 23.39
C ARG A 236 24.65 14.14 23.04
N HIS A 237 23.35 14.30 23.28
CA HIS A 237 22.58 15.47 22.82
C HIS A 237 22.65 16.69 23.74
N THR A 238 23.06 16.54 25.00
CA THR A 238 23.29 17.66 25.93
C THR A 238 24.72 18.21 25.88
N LYS A 239 25.68 17.48 25.31
CA LYS A 239 27.05 17.97 25.08
C LYS A 239 27.05 19.23 24.20
N LEU A 240 27.85 20.22 24.61
CA LEU A 240 27.84 21.59 24.06
C LEU A 240 29.27 22.12 23.87
N PRO A 241 29.58 22.78 22.73
CA PRO A 241 30.72 23.69 22.63
C PRO A 241 30.58 24.86 23.63
N PRO A 242 31.69 25.48 24.09
CA PRO A 242 31.65 26.53 25.11
C PRO A 242 30.81 27.78 24.78
N SER A 243 30.50 28.01 23.51
CA SER A 243 29.76 29.17 23.00
C SER A 243 28.25 28.92 22.75
N ALA A 244 27.75 27.69 22.94
CA ALA A 244 26.41 27.31 22.52
C ALA A 244 25.37 27.40 23.67
N SER A 245 24.18 27.92 23.34
CA SER A 245 23.06 28.06 24.30
C SER A 245 22.59 26.71 24.86
N ARG A 246 22.22 26.71 26.15
CA ARG A 246 21.54 25.57 26.81
C ARG A 246 20.03 25.53 26.53
N LYS A 247 19.46 26.61 25.98
CA LYS A 247 18.02 26.76 25.68
C LYS A 247 17.75 27.08 24.22
N ILE A 248 16.58 26.66 23.74
CA ILE A 248 16.04 27.00 22.42
C ILE A 248 15.40 28.39 22.46
N GLU A 249 15.85 29.28 21.57
CA GLU A 249 15.37 30.66 21.51
C GLU A 249 13.89 30.73 21.08
N GLY A 250 13.10 31.51 21.82
CA GLY A 250 11.65 31.61 21.62
C GLY A 250 10.85 30.38 22.10
N GLY A 251 11.48 29.37 22.68
CA GLY A 251 10.79 28.24 23.32
C GLY A 251 10.03 28.65 24.58
N SER A 252 8.89 28.00 24.85
CA SER A 252 8.16 28.20 26.11
C SER A 252 8.95 27.63 27.30
N PRO A 253 9.16 28.40 28.39
CA PRO A 253 9.68 27.88 29.65
C PRO A 253 8.61 27.20 30.52
N ALA A 254 7.33 27.27 30.13
CA ALA A 254 6.21 26.76 30.90
C ALA A 254 5.79 25.36 30.43
N CYS A 255 5.88 24.37 31.33
CA CYS A 255 5.32 23.02 31.16
C CYS A 255 4.93 22.41 32.50
N SER A 256 4.21 21.27 32.48
CA SER A 256 3.82 20.57 33.70
C SER A 256 4.99 19.78 34.29
N THR A 257 5.56 20.27 35.39
CA THR A 257 6.57 19.58 36.21
C THR A 257 5.92 18.60 37.20
N SER A 258 5.16 17.65 36.67
CA SER A 258 4.41 16.64 37.45
C SER A 258 5.33 15.55 38.01
N VAL A 259 5.97 15.82 39.14
CA VAL A 259 6.59 14.78 39.98
C VAL A 259 5.48 14.01 40.69
N ALA A 260 5.18 12.80 40.21
CA ALA A 260 4.19 11.93 40.82
C ALA A 260 4.68 11.38 42.17
N VAL A 261 3.97 11.70 43.25
CA VAL A 261 4.26 11.18 44.60
C VAL A 261 3.77 9.74 44.70
N ALA A 262 4.61 8.84 45.21
CA ALA A 262 4.30 7.42 45.31
C ALA A 262 3.13 7.15 46.28
N SER A 263 2.09 6.47 45.80
CA SER A 263 0.96 6.03 46.62
C SER A 263 1.31 4.73 47.36
N THR A 264 1.36 4.77 48.69
CA THR A 264 1.63 3.59 49.51
C THR A 264 0.43 2.64 49.53
N THR A 265 0.69 1.33 49.39
CA THR A 265 -0.31 0.25 49.52
C THR A 265 0.08 -0.75 50.62
N PRO A 266 -0.87 -1.46 51.24
CA PRO A 266 -0.59 -2.26 52.45
C PRO A 266 0.14 -3.58 52.20
N LYS A 267 0.71 -4.16 53.27
CA LYS A 267 1.44 -5.45 53.26
C LYS A 267 0.58 -6.64 52.80
N PRO A 268 1.14 -7.57 51.99
CA PRO A 268 0.58 -8.91 51.78
C PRO A 268 0.76 -9.85 52.99
N GLN A 269 -0.08 -10.89 53.06
CA GLN A 269 0.10 -12.07 53.93
C GLN A 269 0.90 -13.19 53.21
N PRO A 270 1.49 -14.15 53.95
CA PRO A 270 2.36 -15.19 53.36
C PRO A 270 1.59 -16.31 52.65
N PRO A 271 2.20 -16.97 51.64
CA PRO A 271 1.58 -18.06 50.87
C PRO A 271 1.67 -19.43 51.55
N LEU A 272 0.73 -20.33 51.22
CA LEU A 272 0.77 -21.76 51.55
C LEU A 272 1.52 -22.58 50.48
N SER A 273 2.09 -23.72 50.89
CA SER A 273 3.01 -24.52 50.08
C SER A 273 2.30 -25.53 49.15
N PRO A 274 2.83 -25.80 47.94
CA PRO A 274 2.44 -26.95 47.12
C PRO A 274 3.28 -28.21 47.44
N THR A 275 2.67 -29.40 47.36
CA THR A 275 3.32 -30.70 47.66
C THR A 275 3.97 -31.34 46.43
N ILE A 276 5.04 -32.11 46.66
CA ILE A 276 5.85 -32.81 45.65
C ILE A 276 5.16 -34.10 45.16
N LEU A 277 5.31 -34.44 43.88
CA LEU A 277 5.46 -35.84 43.43
C LEU A 277 6.43 -35.92 42.23
N GLN A 278 6.96 -37.12 41.96
CA GLN A 278 8.26 -37.31 41.29
C GLN A 278 8.18 -37.65 39.78
N ALA A 279 9.29 -37.42 39.07
CA ALA A 279 9.48 -37.79 37.67
C ALA A 279 10.34 -39.06 37.52
N ILE A 280 10.14 -39.82 36.43
CA ILE A 280 10.91 -41.03 36.06
C ILE A 280 11.47 -40.86 34.65
N THR A 281 12.68 -41.36 34.39
CA THR A 281 13.36 -41.29 33.07
C THR A 281 14.04 -42.62 32.69
N PRO A 282 14.06 -42.93 31.39
CA PRO A 282 15.18 -43.62 30.75
C PRO A 282 15.63 -42.86 29.47
N LYS A 283 16.90 -42.43 29.32
CA LYS A 283 18.13 -43.18 29.02
C LYS A 283 18.25 -43.77 27.61
N LEU A 284 19.28 -43.32 26.89
CA LEU A 284 19.76 -43.76 25.57
C LEU A 284 21.08 -44.56 25.70
N PRO A 285 21.28 -45.62 24.90
CA PRO A 285 22.59 -46.26 24.63
C PRO A 285 23.05 -46.05 23.15
N PRO A 286 24.27 -46.44 22.72
CA PRO A 286 25.13 -45.50 21.97
C PRO A 286 25.66 -45.95 20.59
N GLN A 287 26.54 -45.13 20.01
CA GLN A 287 27.25 -45.32 18.73
C GLN A 287 28.16 -46.57 18.69
N ASN A 288 28.54 -47.00 17.47
CA ASN A 288 29.82 -47.69 17.26
C ASN A 288 30.44 -47.37 15.88
N THR A 289 31.61 -47.93 15.56
CA THR A 289 32.63 -47.30 14.70
C THR A 289 33.07 -48.07 13.43
N GLN A 290 33.74 -47.31 12.54
CA GLN A 290 35.00 -47.65 11.85
C GLN A 290 35.06 -48.08 10.35
N ARG A 291 36.08 -47.50 9.70
CA ARG A 291 36.97 -47.99 8.61
C ARG A 291 36.73 -47.63 7.13
N THR A 292 37.86 -47.63 6.43
CA THR A 292 38.20 -46.95 5.18
C THR A 292 38.70 -47.94 4.12
N VAL A 293 38.61 -47.57 2.84
CA VAL A 293 39.46 -48.12 1.76
C VAL A 293 39.89 -46.96 0.84
N ASN A 294 41.13 -47.00 0.34
CA ASN A 294 41.71 -46.03 -0.59
C ASN A 294 41.73 -46.58 -2.03
N SER A 295 41.48 -45.72 -3.03
CA SER A 295 42.01 -45.95 -4.39
C SER A 295 42.21 -44.64 -5.17
N LYS A 296 43.37 -44.56 -5.82
CA LYS A 296 43.82 -43.61 -6.86
C LYS A 296 44.43 -44.49 -8.00
N PRO A 297 44.67 -44.02 -9.25
CA PRO A 297 45.21 -42.69 -9.54
C PRO A 297 44.88 -42.06 -10.93
N LYS A 298 45.63 -40.98 -11.22
CA LYS A 298 45.96 -40.37 -12.52
C LYS A 298 45.02 -39.31 -13.11
N THR A 299 45.61 -38.55 -14.03
CA THR A 299 45.42 -37.10 -14.21
C THR A 299 45.53 -36.70 -15.68
N GLN A 300 44.75 -35.70 -16.08
CA GLN A 300 45.15 -34.74 -17.12
C GLN A 300 44.83 -33.32 -16.61
N GLN A 301 45.69 -32.35 -16.98
CA GLN A 301 45.55 -30.94 -16.61
C GLN A 301 45.16 -30.12 -17.84
N LEU A 302 44.33 -29.10 -17.65
CA LEU A 302 44.26 -27.92 -18.52
C LEU A 302 44.33 -26.64 -17.67
N PRO A 303 44.71 -25.48 -18.25
CA PRO A 303 45.35 -24.40 -17.48
C PRO A 303 44.44 -23.61 -16.53
N THR A 304 45.00 -23.26 -15.38
CA THR A 304 44.37 -22.38 -14.39
C THR A 304 44.46 -20.91 -14.78
N ALA A 305 43.31 -20.26 -14.96
CA ALA A 305 43.15 -18.81 -14.92
C ALA A 305 41.90 -18.43 -14.10
N ILE A 306 41.83 -18.91 -12.85
CA ILE A 306 40.71 -18.60 -11.95
C ILE A 306 40.88 -17.15 -11.46
N ALA A 307 40.10 -16.24 -12.06
CA ALA A 307 39.97 -14.88 -11.55
C ALA A 307 39.35 -14.93 -10.14
N THR A 308 40.09 -14.48 -9.13
CA THR A 308 39.64 -14.45 -7.73
C THR A 308 38.39 -13.60 -7.58
N ALA A 309 37.39 -14.12 -6.88
CA ALA A 309 36.09 -13.48 -6.73
C ALA A 309 36.21 -12.08 -6.07
N PRO A 310 35.54 -11.04 -6.61
CA PRO A 310 35.35 -9.79 -5.91
C PRO A 310 34.60 -10.00 -4.59
N GLN A 311 35.06 -9.35 -3.52
CA GLN A 311 34.37 -9.31 -2.23
C GLN A 311 32.92 -8.82 -2.38
N PRO A 312 31.95 -9.33 -1.58
CA PRO A 312 30.58 -8.84 -1.60
C PRO A 312 30.54 -7.35 -1.24
N ARG A 313 30.06 -6.53 -2.18
CA ARG A 313 29.93 -5.08 -2.00
C ARG A 313 28.60 -4.70 -1.34
N PRO A 314 28.48 -3.50 -0.73
CA PRO A 314 27.24 -3.04 -0.12
C PRO A 314 26.07 -2.98 -1.09
N LEU A 315 24.85 -2.97 -0.54
CA LEU A 315 23.63 -2.65 -1.28
C LEU A 315 23.75 -1.26 -1.92
N VAL A 316 23.33 -1.13 -3.18
CA VAL A 316 23.45 0.12 -3.96
C VAL A 316 22.56 1.21 -3.37
N ASN A 317 23.11 2.41 -3.20
CA ASN A 317 22.36 3.60 -2.82
C ASN A 317 21.26 3.89 -3.86
N VAL A 318 20.00 3.73 -3.48
CA VAL A 318 18.86 4.16 -4.30
C VAL A 318 18.53 5.60 -3.94
N THR A 319 18.78 6.51 -4.88
CA THR A 319 18.41 7.93 -4.76
C THR A 319 16.90 8.07 -4.55
N PRO A 320 16.42 8.97 -3.65
CA PRO A 320 14.99 9.24 -3.50
C PRO A 320 14.33 9.62 -4.83
N GLN A 321 13.12 9.11 -5.09
CA GLN A 321 12.38 9.45 -6.30
C GLN A 321 11.98 10.93 -6.30
N ASN A 322 12.61 11.70 -7.18
CA ASN A 322 11.88 12.75 -7.88
C ASN A 322 10.83 12.04 -8.78
N PRO A 323 9.59 12.53 -8.90
CA PRO A 323 8.52 11.89 -9.69
C PRO A 323 8.77 12.12 -11.20
N GLN A 324 9.81 11.47 -11.73
CA GLN A 324 10.21 11.56 -13.14
C GLN A 324 9.25 10.77 -14.04
N GLU A 325 8.94 9.52 -13.67
CA GLU A 325 8.04 8.69 -14.47
C GLU A 325 6.60 9.23 -14.39
N PRO A 326 5.89 9.40 -15.53
CA PRO A 326 4.56 10.01 -15.54
C PRO A 326 3.48 9.28 -14.73
N ILE A 327 3.70 8.01 -14.35
CA ILE A 327 2.80 7.31 -13.42
C ILE A 327 2.83 7.95 -12.02
N ASP A 328 4.02 8.37 -11.55
CA ASP A 328 4.22 9.09 -10.28
C ASP A 328 3.63 10.52 -10.34
N GLN A 329 3.51 11.09 -11.54
CA GLN A 329 2.91 12.42 -11.77
C GLN A 329 1.38 12.36 -11.83
N LEU A 330 0.82 11.34 -12.49
CA LEU A 330 -0.61 11.03 -12.45
C LEU A 330 -1.08 10.83 -11.00
N GLU A 331 -0.24 10.26 -10.14
CA GLU A 331 -0.47 10.06 -8.71
C GLU A 331 -0.67 11.36 -7.90
N GLN A 332 -0.20 12.50 -8.39
CA GLN A 332 -0.28 13.77 -7.67
C GLN A 332 -1.46 14.65 -8.09
N ALA A 333 -1.86 14.60 -9.37
CA ALA A 333 -2.70 15.64 -9.99
C ALA A 333 -4.13 15.84 -9.44
N VAL A 334 -4.73 14.86 -8.73
CA VAL A 334 -6.13 14.95 -8.22
C VAL A 334 -6.28 14.24 -6.87
N ARG A 335 -5.70 14.82 -5.81
CA ARG A 335 -5.74 14.28 -4.43
C ARG A 335 -6.77 15.02 -3.58
N LEU A 336 -7.66 14.29 -2.89
CA LEU A 336 -8.64 14.89 -1.96
C LEU A 336 -7.99 15.03 -0.57
N ASP A 337 -7.16 16.06 -0.40
CA ASP A 337 -6.38 16.28 0.81
C ASP A 337 -7.18 16.96 1.92
N VAL A 338 -7.85 16.14 2.73
CA VAL A 338 -8.59 16.59 3.91
C VAL A 338 -7.61 16.90 5.05
N VAL A 339 -7.02 18.10 5.02
CA VAL A 339 -6.07 18.55 6.04
C VAL A 339 -6.76 18.68 7.41
N PRO A 340 -6.32 17.94 8.45
CA PRO A 340 -6.93 18.00 9.78
C PRO A 340 -6.91 19.42 10.36
N ASN A 341 -8.03 19.83 10.97
CA ASN A 341 -8.20 21.12 11.66
C ASN A 341 -7.94 22.37 10.79
N SER A 342 -7.87 22.24 9.46
CA SER A 342 -7.63 23.38 8.56
C SER A 342 -8.87 24.26 8.42
N ASN A 343 -8.71 25.55 8.75
CA ASN A 343 -9.68 26.61 8.52
C ASN A 343 -9.63 27.22 7.10
N ALA A 344 -8.83 26.65 6.18
CA ALA A 344 -8.89 27.05 4.77
C ALA A 344 -10.33 26.84 4.23
N PRO A 345 -10.88 27.74 3.39
CA PRO A 345 -12.21 27.58 2.85
C PRO A 345 -12.43 26.21 2.19
N ILE A 346 -13.61 25.62 2.39
CA ILE A 346 -14.09 24.47 1.62
C ILE A 346 -14.91 25.02 0.46
N GLY A 347 -14.52 24.71 -0.78
CA GLY A 347 -15.30 25.06 -1.98
C GLY A 347 -16.58 24.22 -2.10
N SER A 348 -17.52 24.64 -2.95
CA SER A 348 -18.74 23.85 -3.28
C SER A 348 -18.40 22.41 -3.67
N ASP A 349 -17.40 22.27 -4.54
CA ASP A 349 -17.04 21.02 -5.19
C ASP A 349 -16.25 20.12 -4.22
N GLU A 350 -15.47 20.72 -3.31
CA GLU A 350 -14.83 20.01 -2.19
C GLU A 350 -15.88 19.52 -1.19
N ALA A 351 -16.86 20.34 -0.84
CA ALA A 351 -17.95 19.95 0.08
C ALA A 351 -18.77 18.78 -0.47
N ILE A 352 -19.14 18.84 -1.76
CA ILE A 352 -19.84 17.76 -2.46
C ILE A 352 -18.98 16.49 -2.50
N ALA A 353 -17.68 16.60 -2.84
CA ALA A 353 -16.78 15.45 -2.87
C ALA A 353 -16.54 14.81 -1.48
N LEU A 354 -16.48 15.63 -0.42
CA LEU A 354 -16.41 15.17 0.97
C LEU A 354 -17.67 14.40 1.37
N GLN A 355 -18.85 14.97 1.12
CA GLN A 355 -20.13 14.31 1.43
C GLN A 355 -20.25 12.98 0.66
N GLN A 356 -20.06 13.01 -0.66
CA GLN A 356 -20.20 11.84 -1.53
C GLN A 356 -19.22 10.70 -1.17
N GLU A 357 -17.95 10.99 -0.86
CA GLU A 357 -17.03 9.92 -0.43
C GLU A 357 -17.41 9.36 0.94
N LEU A 358 -17.99 10.15 1.85
CA LEU A 358 -18.46 9.61 3.13
C LEU A 358 -19.68 8.71 2.93
N GLU A 359 -20.64 9.12 2.09
CA GLU A 359 -21.80 8.31 1.68
C GLU A 359 -21.36 7.03 0.93
N HIS A 360 -20.39 7.11 0.03
CA HIS A 360 -19.81 5.94 -0.63
C HIS A 360 -19.08 5.02 0.36
N LEU A 361 -18.32 5.54 1.33
CA LEU A 361 -17.62 4.72 2.33
C LEU A 361 -18.60 4.00 3.25
N ILE A 362 -19.71 4.64 3.63
CA ILE A 362 -20.82 3.99 4.35
C ILE A 362 -21.35 2.82 3.52
N GLY A 363 -21.68 3.05 2.24
CA GLY A 363 -22.16 2.00 1.34
C GLY A 363 -21.17 0.86 1.10
N ARG A 364 -19.85 1.14 1.08
CA ARG A 364 -18.79 0.11 1.00
C ARG A 364 -18.73 -0.76 2.27
N VAL A 365 -18.90 -0.16 3.46
CA VAL A 365 -18.97 -0.91 4.73
C VAL A 365 -20.24 -1.77 4.76
N GLU A 366 -21.38 -1.23 4.34
CA GLU A 366 -22.66 -1.95 4.28
C GLU A 366 -22.61 -3.13 3.30
N SER A 367 -22.09 -2.93 2.07
CA SER A 367 -21.89 -4.01 1.07
C SER A 367 -20.90 -5.07 1.56
N ALA A 368 -19.84 -4.69 2.27
CA ALA A 368 -18.89 -5.63 2.85
C ALA A 368 -19.54 -6.55 3.91
N HIS A 369 -20.37 -6.00 4.79
CA HIS A 369 -21.12 -6.80 5.77
C HIS A 369 -22.16 -7.71 5.13
N LEU A 370 -22.87 -7.21 4.11
CA LEU A 370 -23.84 -7.98 3.33
C LEU A 370 -23.18 -9.20 2.65
N ALA A 371 -22.06 -8.98 1.95
CA ALA A 371 -21.29 -10.05 1.31
C ALA A 371 -20.73 -11.07 2.32
N ALA A 372 -20.28 -10.60 3.49
CA ALA A 372 -19.78 -11.47 4.56
C ALA A 372 -20.90 -12.32 5.19
N ALA A 373 -22.09 -11.77 5.40
CA ALA A 373 -23.25 -12.50 5.95
C ALA A 373 -23.74 -13.60 4.99
N VAL A 374 -23.75 -13.32 3.69
CA VAL A 374 -24.05 -14.33 2.65
C VAL A 374 -22.94 -15.38 2.54
N SER A 375 -21.68 -14.98 2.71
CA SER A 375 -20.54 -15.92 2.72
C SER A 375 -20.58 -16.89 3.90
N ALA A 376 -21.02 -16.43 5.08
CA ALA A 376 -21.12 -17.26 6.29
C ALA A 376 -22.30 -18.25 6.25
N SER A 377 -23.40 -17.92 5.58
CA SER A 377 -24.61 -18.76 5.51
C SER A 377 -24.57 -19.84 4.41
N GLY A 378 -23.57 -19.81 3.52
CA GLY A 378 -23.40 -20.79 2.44
C GLY A 378 -22.84 -22.16 2.84
N GLY A 379 -22.71 -22.46 4.14
CA GLY A 379 -22.14 -23.72 4.65
C GLY A 379 -23.15 -24.79 5.09
N ASP A 380 -24.41 -24.43 5.35
CA ASP A 380 -25.46 -25.30 5.90
C ASP A 380 -26.74 -25.22 5.05
N GLU A 381 -26.77 -25.86 3.86
CA GLU A 381 -28.03 -26.07 3.12
C GLU A 381 -28.73 -27.40 3.50
N ASP A 382 -28.02 -28.33 4.17
CA ASP A 382 -28.55 -29.64 4.64
C ASP A 382 -29.29 -29.60 6.00
N ARG A 383 -29.49 -28.42 6.61
CA ARG A 383 -30.16 -28.28 7.93
C ARG A 383 -31.45 -27.46 7.90
N ALA A 384 -32.17 -27.51 6.79
CA ALA A 384 -33.44 -26.83 6.56
C ALA A 384 -34.66 -27.44 7.32
N SER A 385 -34.56 -27.71 8.63
CA SER A 385 -35.65 -28.31 9.40
C SER A 385 -35.71 -27.97 10.91
N ASN A 386 -35.61 -26.68 11.29
CA ASN A 386 -36.13 -26.24 12.61
C ASN A 386 -36.40 -24.71 12.73
N THR A 387 -37.41 -24.23 12.01
CA THR A 387 -37.69 -22.78 11.79
C THR A 387 -38.28 -22.01 13.00
N GLN A 388 -38.12 -22.52 14.23
CA GLN A 388 -38.59 -21.86 15.46
C GLN A 388 -37.48 -21.58 16.50
N ALA A 389 -36.30 -22.18 16.41
CA ALA A 389 -35.20 -21.92 17.34
C ALA A 389 -34.50 -20.57 17.12
N LEU A 390 -34.56 -20.02 15.91
CA LEU A 390 -33.70 -18.91 15.45
C LEU A 390 -34.14 -17.49 15.89
N LYS A 391 -35.21 -17.34 16.69
CA LYS A 391 -35.71 -16.02 17.13
C LYS A 391 -35.33 -15.60 18.56
N VAL A 392 -34.70 -16.47 19.36
CA VAL A 392 -34.41 -16.18 20.79
C VAL A 392 -32.92 -15.99 21.07
N ASP A 393 -32.03 -16.78 20.45
CA ASP A 393 -30.67 -16.97 20.99
C ASP A 393 -29.58 -15.98 20.53
N ARG A 394 -29.94 -14.96 19.73
CA ARG A 394 -28.97 -14.01 19.15
C ARG A 394 -28.27 -13.12 20.19
N ALA A 395 -28.84 -13.00 21.39
CA ALA A 395 -28.21 -12.29 22.52
C ALA A 395 -27.26 -13.18 23.34
N ASN A 396 -27.67 -14.43 23.64
CA ASN A 396 -26.95 -15.30 24.58
C ASN A 396 -25.68 -15.92 24.00
N LEU A 397 -25.68 -16.25 22.70
CA LEU A 397 -24.52 -16.84 22.02
C LEU A 397 -23.34 -15.88 21.84
N ILE A 398 -23.55 -14.56 21.97
CA ILE A 398 -22.49 -13.55 21.90
C ILE A 398 -21.99 -13.20 23.32
N ALA A 399 -22.86 -13.22 24.33
CA ALA A 399 -22.52 -12.85 25.71
C ALA A 399 -21.56 -13.81 26.44
N SER A 400 -21.30 -15.01 25.91
CA SER A 400 -20.60 -16.10 26.60
C SER A 400 -19.13 -16.31 26.23
N ARG A 401 -18.53 -15.51 25.33
CA ARG A 401 -17.08 -15.55 25.03
C ARG A 401 -16.46 -14.16 24.86
N SER A 402 -15.53 -13.84 25.76
CA SER A 402 -14.63 -12.67 25.74
C SER A 402 -15.31 -11.30 25.82
N GLY A 403 -15.39 -10.74 27.03
CA GLY A 403 -15.98 -9.43 27.29
C GLY A 403 -15.18 -8.25 26.71
N VAL A 404 -15.45 -7.89 25.46
CA VAL A 404 -14.99 -6.66 24.81
C VAL A 404 -16.21 -5.90 24.28
N GLN A 405 -16.49 -4.72 24.83
CA GLN A 405 -17.56 -3.85 24.31
C GLN A 405 -17.10 -3.19 23.01
N ILE A 406 -17.52 -3.74 21.88
CA ILE A 406 -17.40 -3.10 20.57
C ILE A 406 -18.59 -2.14 20.40
N PRO A 407 -18.39 -0.85 20.10
CA PRO A 407 -19.47 0.03 19.69
C PRO A 407 -20.10 -0.50 18.40
N ASP A 408 -21.39 -0.82 18.46
CA ASP A 408 -22.17 -1.43 17.37
C ASP A 408 -21.92 -0.73 16.02
N THR A 409 -21.60 -1.51 14.99
CA THR A 409 -21.41 -1.05 13.60
C THR A 409 -22.61 -0.23 13.11
N THR A 410 -23.82 -0.58 13.53
CA THR A 410 -25.05 0.18 13.27
C THR A 410 -24.95 1.62 13.80
N GLN A 411 -24.39 1.81 14.98
CA GLN A 411 -24.17 3.14 15.58
C GLN A 411 -23.05 3.92 14.86
N ALA A 412 -21.99 3.24 14.43
CA ALA A 412 -20.91 3.87 13.65
C ALA A 412 -21.40 4.37 12.29
N ILE A 413 -22.23 3.58 11.60
CA ILE A 413 -22.90 3.95 10.35
C ILE A 413 -23.88 5.11 10.57
N ALA A 414 -24.74 5.04 11.59
CA ALA A 414 -25.71 6.10 11.88
C ALA A 414 -25.03 7.46 12.12
N LYS A 415 -23.97 7.49 12.95
CA LYS A 415 -23.16 8.69 13.20
C LYS A 415 -22.50 9.22 11.93
N ALA A 416 -22.05 8.34 11.03
CA ALA A 416 -21.46 8.76 9.77
C ALA A 416 -22.49 9.33 8.77
N ARG A 417 -23.70 8.73 8.68
CA ARG A 417 -24.82 9.26 7.90
C ARG A 417 -25.27 10.64 8.42
N GLU A 418 -25.27 10.84 9.74
CA GLU A 418 -25.50 12.16 10.36
C GLU A 418 -24.42 13.19 10.00
N ILE A 419 -23.14 12.83 10.12
CA ILE A 419 -22.02 13.72 9.76
C ILE A 419 -22.06 14.09 8.27
N ALA A 420 -22.36 13.15 7.37
CA ALA A 420 -22.51 13.43 5.94
C ALA A 420 -23.62 14.47 5.67
N LYS A 421 -24.79 14.29 6.30
CA LYS A 421 -25.93 15.21 6.20
C LYS A 421 -25.63 16.61 6.75
N ASN A 422 -24.82 16.71 7.81
CA ASN A 422 -24.52 17.97 8.49
C ASN A 422 -23.32 18.73 7.84
N LEU A 423 -22.48 18.05 7.05
CA LEU A 423 -21.28 18.64 6.46
C LEU A 423 -21.55 19.88 5.57
N PRO A 424 -22.58 19.93 4.70
CA PRO A 424 -22.90 21.15 3.95
C PRO A 424 -23.30 22.33 4.83
N GLN A 425 -23.94 22.08 5.99
CA GLN A 425 -24.31 23.14 6.93
C GLN A 425 -23.07 23.73 7.61
N LEU A 426 -22.11 22.89 8.02
CA LEU A 426 -20.84 23.35 8.58
C LEU A 426 -20.03 24.17 7.57
N VAL A 427 -20.02 23.76 6.30
CA VAL A 427 -19.39 24.52 5.20
C VAL A 427 -20.08 25.88 5.00
N ALA A 428 -21.42 25.92 4.95
CA ALA A 428 -22.17 27.17 4.81
C ALA A 428 -21.97 28.12 6.01
N GLN A 429 -21.83 27.58 7.22
CA GLN A 429 -21.47 28.31 8.44
C GLN A 429 -19.98 28.68 8.53
N LYS A 430 -19.17 28.36 7.50
CA LYS A 430 -17.71 28.57 7.43
C LYS A 430 -16.90 27.85 8.51
N ASN A 431 -17.48 26.82 9.14
CA ASN A 431 -16.85 26.02 10.19
C ASN A 431 -15.98 24.90 9.60
N TYR A 432 -15.02 25.28 8.76
CA TYR A 432 -14.27 24.38 7.88
C TYR A 432 -13.39 23.38 8.65
N ALA A 433 -12.76 23.80 9.76
CA ALA A 433 -11.98 22.90 10.60
C ALA A 433 -12.85 21.79 11.22
N LEU A 434 -14.04 22.12 11.73
CA LEU A 434 -14.96 21.11 12.29
C LEU A 434 -15.51 20.18 11.21
N ALA A 435 -15.84 20.69 10.02
CA ALA A 435 -16.26 19.86 8.89
C ALA A 435 -15.18 18.82 8.52
N ARG A 436 -13.92 19.23 8.38
CA ARG A 436 -12.79 18.31 8.11
C ARG A 436 -12.55 17.36 9.29
N GLN A 437 -12.63 17.81 10.54
CA GLN A 437 -12.45 16.98 11.74
C GLN A 437 -13.54 15.89 11.85
N GLN A 438 -14.82 16.25 11.68
CA GLN A 438 -15.93 15.30 11.72
C GLN A 438 -15.82 14.28 10.58
N TRP A 439 -15.51 14.71 9.36
CA TRP A 439 -15.31 13.82 8.21
C TRP A 439 -14.19 12.80 8.45
N LEU A 440 -13.02 13.26 8.94
CA LEU A 440 -11.89 12.40 9.29
C LEU A 440 -12.25 11.41 10.41
N THR A 441 -13.00 11.85 11.40
CA THR A 441 -13.47 11.01 12.52
C THR A 441 -14.46 9.95 12.02
N ALA A 442 -15.41 10.32 11.15
CA ALA A 442 -16.36 9.39 10.54
C ALA A 442 -15.64 8.34 9.68
N LYS A 443 -14.70 8.77 8.83
CA LYS A 443 -13.87 7.86 8.01
C LYS A 443 -13.05 6.90 8.87
N ALA A 444 -12.36 7.39 9.89
CA ALA A 444 -11.59 6.54 10.81
C ALA A 444 -12.46 5.60 11.66
N SER A 445 -13.71 5.97 11.93
CA SER A 445 -14.70 5.10 12.58
C SER A 445 -15.17 3.98 11.65
N LEU A 446 -15.57 4.33 10.41
CA LEU A 446 -16.04 3.39 9.39
C LEU A 446 -14.96 2.39 8.96
N TRP A 447 -13.71 2.83 8.81
CA TRP A 447 -12.59 1.94 8.50
C TRP A 447 -12.38 0.84 9.56
N LYS A 448 -12.76 1.06 10.83
CA LYS A 448 -12.74 0.04 11.89
C LYS A 448 -13.92 -0.94 11.81
N GLN A 449 -14.93 -0.67 10.97
CA GLN A 449 -16.13 -1.50 10.84
C GLN A 449 -16.02 -2.55 9.72
N PHE A 450 -15.02 -2.51 8.84
CA PHE A 450 -14.90 -3.53 7.80
C PHE A 450 -14.71 -4.93 8.43
N PRO A 451 -15.40 -5.99 7.95
CA PRO A 451 -15.32 -7.34 8.50
C PRO A 451 -14.04 -8.07 8.04
N LEU A 452 -12.87 -7.57 8.46
CA LEU A 452 -11.53 -8.03 8.05
C LEU A 452 -11.11 -9.39 8.66
N ASP A 453 -11.99 -10.03 9.43
CA ASP A 453 -11.78 -11.26 10.20
C ASP A 453 -12.38 -12.51 9.52
N ARG A 454 -13.17 -12.34 8.45
CA ARG A 454 -13.95 -13.40 7.79
C ARG A 454 -13.91 -13.26 6.27
N LYS A 455 -14.31 -14.32 5.56
CA LYS A 455 -14.33 -14.35 4.08
C LYS A 455 -15.45 -13.47 3.50
N LEU A 456 -15.11 -12.69 2.47
CA LEU A 456 -16.05 -11.96 1.61
C LEU A 456 -16.01 -12.40 0.13
N ALA A 457 -14.96 -13.11 -0.29
CA ALA A 457 -14.70 -13.35 -1.70
C ALA A 457 -15.72 -14.30 -2.37
N GLN A 458 -16.41 -13.77 -3.38
CA GLN A 458 -17.05 -14.51 -4.45
C GLN A 458 -16.00 -14.95 -5.51
N PRO A 459 -16.31 -15.89 -6.42
CA PRO A 459 -15.36 -16.30 -7.47
C PRO A 459 -14.91 -15.12 -8.34
N GLU A 460 -13.63 -14.78 -8.27
CA GLU A 460 -13.04 -13.60 -8.89
C GLU A 460 -11.58 -13.84 -9.31
N ILE A 461 -11.07 -13.04 -10.24
CA ILE A 461 -9.64 -13.01 -10.57
C ILE A 461 -8.93 -12.29 -9.43
N ARG A 462 -8.06 -12.99 -8.69
CA ARG A 462 -7.27 -12.46 -7.57
C ARG A 462 -5.82 -12.53 -8.01
N SER A 463 -5.36 -11.48 -8.66
CA SER A 463 -4.05 -11.47 -9.32
C SER A 463 -3.01 -10.58 -8.65
N VAL A 464 -1.73 -10.84 -8.92
CA VAL A 464 -0.60 -10.08 -8.39
C VAL A 464 0.53 -10.01 -9.41
N TRP A 465 1.19 -8.86 -9.51
CA TRP A 465 2.47 -8.75 -10.20
C TRP A 465 3.60 -9.20 -9.27
N LEU A 466 4.30 -10.27 -9.66
CA LEU A 466 5.47 -10.78 -8.95
C LEU A 466 6.73 -10.27 -9.66
N ASP A 467 7.35 -9.29 -9.04
CA ASP A 467 8.47 -8.49 -9.57
C ASP A 467 9.82 -9.22 -9.55
N ARG A 468 10.72 -8.83 -10.45
CA ARG A 468 12.12 -9.30 -10.52
C ARG A 468 12.88 -9.10 -9.19
N GLY A 469 12.54 -8.08 -8.39
CA GLY A 469 13.11 -7.91 -7.05
C GLY A 469 12.81 -9.12 -6.16
N THR A 470 11.56 -9.57 -6.17
CA THR A 470 11.07 -10.76 -5.44
C THR A 470 11.66 -12.05 -6.00
N ILE A 471 11.77 -12.17 -7.33
CA ILE A 471 12.43 -13.33 -7.98
C ILE A 471 13.90 -13.43 -7.56
N VAL A 472 14.64 -12.32 -7.59
CA VAL A 472 16.07 -12.27 -7.20
C VAL A 472 16.25 -12.50 -5.69
N ARG A 473 15.38 -11.95 -4.83
CA ARG A 473 15.40 -12.22 -3.38
C ARG A 473 15.08 -13.67 -3.03
N ALA A 474 14.21 -14.33 -3.80
CA ALA A 474 13.90 -15.75 -3.66
C ALA A 474 15.09 -16.65 -4.05
N GLY A 475 15.80 -16.29 -5.12
CA GLY A 475 17.12 -16.84 -5.51
C GLY A 475 17.19 -18.34 -5.85
N SER A 476 16.08 -19.08 -5.72
CA SER A 476 16.00 -20.53 -5.83
C SER A 476 14.54 -20.99 -5.97
N GLU A 477 14.30 -22.23 -6.42
CA GLU A 477 12.95 -22.82 -6.39
C GLU A 477 12.37 -22.87 -4.96
N GLN A 478 13.19 -23.20 -3.94
CA GLN A 478 12.72 -23.28 -2.56
C GLN A 478 12.30 -21.93 -1.98
N GLY A 479 13.10 -20.87 -2.18
CA GLY A 479 12.73 -19.51 -1.78
C GLY A 479 11.51 -19.00 -2.55
N LEU A 480 11.39 -19.39 -3.82
CA LEU A 480 10.24 -19.01 -4.65
C LEU A 480 8.96 -19.77 -4.21
N ALA A 481 9.08 -21.01 -3.76
CA ALA A 481 7.98 -21.78 -3.19
C ALA A 481 7.33 -21.05 -2.00
N GLN A 482 8.16 -20.52 -1.08
CA GLN A 482 7.69 -19.74 0.07
C GLN A 482 6.91 -18.48 -0.34
N VAL A 483 7.28 -17.85 -1.46
CA VAL A 483 6.50 -16.74 -2.04
C VAL A 483 5.15 -17.24 -2.54
N PHE A 484 5.13 -18.29 -3.37
CA PHE A 484 3.88 -18.87 -3.87
C PHE A 484 2.97 -19.43 -2.76
N ASP A 485 3.52 -19.92 -1.64
CA ASP A 485 2.75 -20.32 -0.46
C ASP A 485 2.03 -19.12 0.18
N ARG A 486 2.73 -17.99 0.39
CA ARG A 486 2.12 -16.75 0.87
C ARG A 486 1.04 -16.21 -0.08
N LEU A 487 1.27 -16.29 -1.39
CA LEU A 487 0.27 -15.88 -2.38
C LEU A 487 -0.98 -16.78 -2.32
N ALA A 488 -0.81 -18.09 -2.23
CA ALA A 488 -1.94 -19.03 -2.10
C ALA A 488 -2.73 -18.85 -0.80
N GLN A 489 -2.06 -18.59 0.32
CA GLN A 489 -2.69 -18.28 1.61
C GLN A 489 -3.52 -16.99 1.53
N ALA A 490 -2.97 -15.93 0.93
CA ALA A 490 -3.67 -14.68 0.65
C ALA A 490 -4.78 -14.76 -0.43
N GLY A 491 -5.09 -15.96 -0.93
CA GLY A 491 -6.18 -16.22 -1.87
C GLY A 491 -5.89 -15.88 -3.33
N ILE A 492 -4.64 -15.58 -3.69
CA ILE A 492 -4.25 -15.31 -5.08
C ILE A 492 -4.50 -16.58 -5.93
N ASN A 493 -5.05 -16.39 -7.14
CA ASN A 493 -5.30 -17.46 -8.11
C ASN A 493 -4.70 -17.19 -9.50
N THR A 494 -4.02 -16.06 -9.71
CA THR A 494 -3.28 -15.75 -10.95
C THR A 494 -2.04 -14.93 -10.62
N VAL A 495 -0.87 -15.28 -11.16
CA VAL A 495 0.38 -14.56 -10.94
C VAL A 495 0.91 -14.01 -12.27
N PHE A 496 1.09 -12.70 -12.34
CA PHE A 496 1.75 -12.01 -13.44
C PHE A 496 3.26 -11.96 -13.13
N PHE A 497 3.99 -12.97 -13.61
CA PHE A 497 5.36 -13.25 -13.18
C PHE A 497 6.37 -12.53 -14.08
N GLU A 498 7.20 -11.61 -13.56
CA GLU A 498 8.10 -10.79 -14.37
C GLU A 498 9.12 -11.66 -15.13
N THR A 499 8.85 -11.87 -16.42
CA THR A 499 9.50 -12.88 -17.26
C THR A 499 10.52 -12.26 -18.22
N VAL A 500 10.22 -11.07 -18.76
CA VAL A 500 11.14 -10.25 -19.56
C VAL A 500 11.04 -8.80 -19.10
N ASN A 501 12.13 -8.24 -18.58
CA ASN A 501 12.22 -6.85 -18.10
C ASN A 501 13.48 -6.19 -18.67
N ALA A 502 13.38 -4.93 -19.14
CA ALA A 502 14.51 -4.20 -19.75
C ALA A 502 15.31 -5.07 -20.78
N SER A 503 14.56 -5.74 -21.67
CA SER A 503 15.05 -6.71 -22.68
C SER A 503 15.79 -7.95 -22.18
N TYR A 504 15.93 -8.16 -20.86
CA TYR A 504 16.47 -9.39 -20.30
C TYR A 504 15.34 -10.38 -19.95
N PRO A 505 15.30 -11.60 -20.55
CA PRO A 505 14.56 -12.70 -19.95
C PRO A 505 15.21 -13.14 -18.64
N ILE A 506 14.39 -13.53 -17.67
CA ILE A 506 14.87 -14.19 -16.43
C ILE A 506 15.21 -15.67 -16.61
N TYR A 507 14.84 -16.28 -17.73
CA TYR A 507 15.06 -17.69 -18.07
C TYR A 507 16.15 -17.85 -19.17
N PRO A 508 16.77 -19.03 -19.33
CA PRO A 508 17.76 -19.29 -20.39
C PRO A 508 17.07 -19.38 -21.77
N SER A 509 16.90 -18.24 -22.42
CA SER A 509 16.35 -18.07 -23.78
C SER A 509 17.36 -18.49 -24.87
N GLN A 510 16.86 -18.98 -26.00
CA GLN A 510 17.60 -19.19 -27.24
C GLN A 510 17.41 -18.04 -28.25
N VAL A 511 16.45 -17.14 -28.00
CA VAL A 511 16.10 -16.01 -28.88
C VAL A 511 16.78 -14.72 -28.41
N ALA A 512 16.78 -14.43 -27.11
CA ALA A 512 17.35 -13.20 -26.56
C ALA A 512 18.90 -13.28 -26.40
N PRO A 513 19.64 -12.17 -26.56
CA PRO A 513 21.11 -12.20 -26.49
C PRO A 513 21.69 -12.61 -25.12
N GLN A 514 20.96 -12.40 -24.01
CA GLN A 514 21.48 -12.62 -22.66
C GLN A 514 20.35 -12.80 -21.62
N GLN A 515 20.49 -13.76 -20.71
CA GLN A 515 19.66 -13.87 -19.49
C GLN A 515 19.97 -12.72 -18.51
N ASN A 516 19.00 -12.30 -17.69
CA ASN A 516 19.18 -11.24 -16.69
C ASN A 516 20.36 -11.56 -15.74
N PRO A 517 21.40 -10.70 -15.63
CA PRO A 517 22.65 -11.03 -14.91
C PRO A 517 22.51 -11.16 -13.38
N LEU A 518 21.33 -10.83 -12.84
CA LEU A 518 20.94 -11.05 -11.44
C LEU A 518 20.39 -12.47 -11.20
N ILE A 519 20.06 -13.22 -12.25
CA ILE A 519 19.70 -14.63 -12.22
C ILE A 519 20.90 -15.44 -12.71
N ARG A 520 21.32 -16.47 -11.97
CA ARG A 520 22.55 -17.23 -12.27
C ARG A 520 22.35 -18.72 -12.06
N GLY A 521 22.50 -19.51 -13.12
CA GLY A 521 22.54 -20.97 -13.04
C GLY A 521 21.20 -21.65 -12.74
N TRP A 522 20.06 -20.96 -12.86
CA TRP A 522 18.73 -21.55 -12.73
C TRP A 522 17.71 -20.91 -13.69
N ASP A 523 16.55 -21.57 -13.82
CA ASP A 523 15.41 -21.12 -14.60
C ASP A 523 14.23 -20.82 -13.65
N PRO A 524 13.97 -19.54 -13.31
CA PRO A 524 12.88 -19.17 -12.43
C PRO A 524 11.50 -19.34 -13.07
N LEU A 525 11.38 -19.35 -14.40
CA LEU A 525 10.08 -19.50 -15.08
C LEU A 525 9.61 -20.97 -15.04
N ALA A 526 10.51 -21.92 -15.27
CA ALA A 526 10.24 -23.35 -15.08
C ALA A 526 9.80 -23.65 -13.63
N ALA A 527 10.54 -23.10 -12.66
CA ALA A 527 10.22 -23.20 -11.25
C ALA A 527 8.84 -22.57 -10.93
N ALA A 528 8.58 -21.35 -11.40
CA ALA A 528 7.36 -20.62 -11.10
C ALA A 528 6.10 -21.30 -11.66
N VAL A 529 6.13 -21.81 -12.89
CA VAL A 529 4.99 -22.54 -13.48
C VAL A 529 4.64 -23.77 -12.65
N LYS A 530 5.65 -24.60 -12.33
CA LYS A 530 5.52 -25.77 -11.44
C LYS A 530 4.91 -25.39 -10.08
N LEU A 531 5.40 -24.32 -9.46
CA LEU A 531 4.97 -23.87 -8.13
C LEU A 531 3.57 -23.23 -8.11
N ALA A 532 3.16 -22.56 -9.18
CA ALA A 532 1.82 -22.02 -9.34
C ALA A 532 0.79 -23.15 -9.53
N HIS A 533 1.05 -24.06 -10.48
CA HIS A 533 0.17 -25.19 -10.80
C HIS A 533 -0.01 -26.13 -9.60
N ALA A 534 1.06 -26.42 -8.85
CA ALA A 534 0.99 -27.22 -7.62
C ALA A 534 0.09 -26.64 -6.51
N ARG A 535 -0.34 -25.37 -6.62
CA ARG A 535 -1.22 -24.69 -5.65
C ARG A 535 -2.60 -24.32 -6.25
N GLY A 536 -2.85 -24.69 -7.51
CA GLY A 536 -4.04 -24.32 -8.26
C GLY A 536 -4.10 -22.82 -8.60
N MET A 537 -2.95 -22.20 -8.88
CA MET A 537 -2.85 -20.84 -9.41
C MET A 537 -2.42 -20.87 -10.87
N GLU A 538 -2.96 -19.95 -11.68
CA GLU A 538 -2.43 -19.69 -13.01
C GLU A 538 -1.15 -18.85 -12.95
N LEU A 539 -0.23 -19.06 -13.90
CA LEU A 539 0.89 -18.17 -14.14
C LEU A 539 0.82 -17.58 -15.56
N HIS A 540 0.76 -16.25 -15.65
CA HIS A 540 0.89 -15.53 -16.91
C HIS A 540 2.28 -14.88 -16.94
N ALA A 541 3.03 -15.11 -18.01
CA ALA A 541 4.36 -14.52 -18.16
C ALA A 541 4.22 -13.01 -18.42
N TRP A 542 4.73 -12.17 -17.53
CA TRP A 542 4.72 -10.71 -17.68
C TRP A 542 5.95 -10.25 -18.47
N VAL A 543 5.71 -9.57 -19.59
CA VAL A 543 6.74 -9.16 -20.54
C VAL A 543 6.64 -7.66 -20.86
N TRP A 544 7.76 -6.96 -20.78
CA TRP A 544 7.90 -5.59 -21.27
C TRP A 544 8.02 -5.62 -22.80
N VAL A 545 7.03 -5.11 -23.53
CA VAL A 545 6.95 -5.27 -24.99
C VAL A 545 7.79 -4.25 -25.75
N PHE A 546 7.58 -2.95 -25.52
CA PHE A 546 8.30 -1.91 -26.28
C PHE A 546 9.27 -1.06 -25.45
N ALA A 547 9.34 -1.20 -24.13
CA ALA A 547 10.38 -0.58 -23.30
C ALA A 547 11.62 -1.47 -23.24
N ALA A 548 12.71 -1.01 -23.87
CA ALA A 548 13.88 -1.83 -24.15
C ALA A 548 14.93 -1.85 -23.02
N GLY A 549 15.13 -0.72 -22.34
CA GLY A 549 16.11 -0.56 -21.27
C GLY A 549 15.52 0.09 -20.02
N ASN A 550 16.31 0.24 -18.96
CA ASN A 550 15.87 0.89 -17.72
C ASN A 550 17.08 1.35 -16.88
N GLN A 551 17.23 2.67 -16.68
CA GLN A 551 18.30 3.26 -15.85
C GLN A 551 18.38 2.63 -14.45
N ARG A 552 17.24 2.41 -13.78
CA ARG A 552 17.19 1.77 -12.45
C ARG A 552 17.57 0.29 -12.47
N HIS A 553 17.45 -0.38 -13.62
CA HIS A 553 18.02 -1.73 -13.77
C HIS A 553 19.53 -1.66 -13.96
N ASN A 554 20.01 -0.73 -14.79
CA ASN A 554 21.43 -0.48 -15.07
C ASN A 554 22.23 -0.20 -13.79
N GLU A 555 21.68 0.62 -12.89
CA GLU A 555 22.20 0.86 -11.52
C GLU A 555 22.40 -0.45 -10.73
N VAL A 556 21.35 -1.29 -10.66
CA VAL A 556 21.35 -2.53 -9.87
C VAL A 556 22.30 -3.60 -10.46
N ILE A 557 22.57 -3.57 -11.76
CA ILE A 557 23.54 -4.47 -12.42
C ILE A 557 24.94 -3.85 -12.59
N ASN A 558 25.16 -2.63 -12.08
CA ASN A 558 26.41 -1.86 -12.16
C ASN A 558 26.92 -1.72 -13.62
N VAL A 559 26.05 -1.27 -14.52
CA VAL A 559 26.43 -0.76 -15.86
C VAL A 559 26.07 0.72 -15.98
N LYS A 560 26.52 1.39 -17.05
CA LYS A 560 26.24 2.81 -17.27
C LYS A 560 24.73 3.06 -17.36
N ALA A 561 24.25 4.18 -16.83
CA ALA A 561 22.83 4.53 -16.83
C ALA A 561 22.23 4.62 -18.25
N ASP A 562 23.00 5.09 -19.22
CA ASP A 562 22.65 5.22 -20.65
C ASP A 562 22.63 3.89 -21.43
N TYR A 563 23.04 2.77 -20.83
CA TYR A 563 23.04 1.47 -21.50
C TYR A 563 21.62 1.06 -21.96
N PRO A 564 21.40 0.78 -23.26
CA PRO A 564 20.04 0.71 -23.80
C PRO A 564 19.35 -0.65 -23.60
N GLY A 565 20.00 -1.61 -22.92
CA GLY A 565 19.57 -2.99 -22.82
C GLY A 565 20.23 -3.90 -23.87
N PRO A 566 20.27 -5.23 -23.65
CA PRO A 566 21.04 -6.17 -24.47
C PRO A 566 20.60 -6.22 -25.94
N VAL A 567 19.29 -6.11 -26.20
CA VAL A 567 18.75 -6.19 -27.57
C VAL A 567 19.08 -4.93 -28.37
N LEU A 568 18.98 -3.73 -27.80
CA LEU A 568 19.38 -2.50 -28.50
C LEU A 568 20.90 -2.32 -28.58
N ALA A 569 21.67 -2.94 -27.68
CA ALA A 569 23.12 -3.02 -27.81
C ALA A 569 23.55 -3.95 -28.96
N ALA A 570 22.81 -5.04 -29.21
CA ALA A 570 23.03 -5.94 -30.33
C ALA A 570 22.46 -5.41 -31.66
N HIS A 571 21.32 -4.70 -31.61
CA HIS A 571 20.60 -4.17 -32.77
C HIS A 571 20.24 -2.69 -32.59
N PRO A 572 21.20 -1.75 -32.73
CA PRO A 572 20.93 -0.31 -32.57
C PRO A 572 19.89 0.25 -33.55
N ASP A 573 19.81 -0.33 -34.76
CA ASP A 573 18.85 0.02 -35.81
C ASP A 573 17.38 -0.29 -35.45
N TRP A 574 17.14 -1.00 -34.33
CA TRP A 574 15.81 -1.27 -33.78
C TRP A 574 15.39 -0.23 -32.71
N ALA A 575 16.24 0.75 -32.41
CA ALA A 575 15.97 1.80 -31.45
C ALA A 575 15.00 2.86 -31.98
N ASN A 576 14.30 3.49 -31.04
CA ASN A 576 13.38 4.59 -31.28
C ASN A 576 13.88 5.88 -30.64
N TYR A 577 13.35 7.02 -31.11
CA TYR A 577 13.94 8.33 -30.84
C TYR A 577 12.88 9.43 -30.67
N ASP A 578 13.26 10.51 -29.98
CA ASP A 578 12.57 11.80 -30.07
C ASP A 578 12.88 12.52 -31.40
N ASN A 579 12.24 13.66 -31.65
CA ASN A 579 12.47 14.46 -32.87
C ASN A 579 13.84 15.17 -32.91
N ARG A 580 14.73 14.91 -31.95
CA ARG A 580 16.07 15.49 -31.81
C ARG A 580 17.17 14.41 -31.86
N GLY A 581 16.80 13.13 -31.95
CA GLY A 581 17.73 11.99 -31.98
C GLY A 581 18.07 11.39 -30.61
N ASN A 582 17.39 11.77 -29.53
CA ASN A 582 17.60 11.17 -28.20
C ASN A 582 16.86 9.84 -28.10
N MET A 583 17.57 8.77 -27.73
CA MET A 583 16.98 7.43 -27.58
C MET A 583 16.13 7.31 -26.30
N ILE A 584 16.51 7.99 -25.22
CA ILE A 584 15.72 8.08 -23.99
C ILE A 584 14.90 9.38 -24.04
N PRO A 585 13.55 9.34 -23.94
CA PRO A 585 12.74 10.55 -23.99
C PRO A 585 12.98 11.44 -22.77
N ALA A 586 13.00 12.77 -22.98
CA ALA A 586 13.18 13.74 -21.90
C ALA A 586 12.13 13.57 -20.78
N GLY A 587 12.61 13.33 -19.55
CA GLY A 587 11.77 13.07 -18.38
C GLY A 587 11.30 11.62 -18.23
N GLN A 588 11.87 10.64 -18.95
CA GLN A 588 11.63 9.20 -18.75
C GLN A 588 12.96 8.45 -18.62
N THR A 589 12.94 7.27 -18.00
CA THR A 589 14.17 6.54 -17.58
C THR A 589 14.53 5.34 -18.49
N LYS A 590 13.87 5.23 -19.66
CA LYS A 590 13.82 4.02 -20.48
C LYS A 590 13.88 4.36 -21.98
N PRO A 591 14.80 3.77 -22.77
CA PRO A 591 14.70 3.78 -24.22
C PRO A 591 13.61 2.81 -24.70
N PHE A 592 13.05 3.05 -25.88
CA PHE A 592 12.01 2.23 -26.47
C PHE A 592 12.43 1.67 -27.83
N PHE A 593 11.77 0.57 -28.20
CA PHE A 593 11.86 -0.10 -29.48
C PHE A 593 11.09 0.64 -30.58
N ASP A 594 11.52 0.54 -31.85
CA ASP A 594 10.76 1.04 -33.01
C ASP A 594 9.67 0.01 -33.39
N GLN A 595 8.43 0.30 -33.01
CA GLN A 595 7.25 -0.56 -33.20
C GLN A 595 6.96 -0.89 -34.68
N ALA A 596 7.50 -0.10 -35.61
CA ALA A 596 7.38 -0.31 -37.05
C ALA A 596 8.49 -1.20 -37.64
N ASN A 597 9.56 -1.49 -36.91
CA ASN A 597 10.68 -2.29 -37.43
C ASN A 597 10.27 -3.78 -37.54
N PRO A 598 10.32 -4.40 -38.75
CA PRO A 598 9.81 -5.74 -38.98
C PRO A 598 10.68 -6.85 -38.35
N GLU A 599 12.01 -6.65 -38.28
CA GLU A 599 12.95 -7.61 -37.70
C GLU A 599 12.74 -7.70 -36.19
N LEU A 600 12.62 -6.54 -35.54
CA LEU A 600 12.30 -6.40 -34.13
C LEU A 600 10.94 -7.02 -33.79
N ARG A 601 9.90 -6.77 -34.60
CA ARG A 601 8.61 -7.45 -34.43
C ARG A 601 8.78 -8.97 -34.51
N GLN A 602 9.53 -9.46 -35.50
CA GLN A 602 9.79 -10.90 -35.66
C GLN A 602 10.62 -11.49 -34.51
N TYR A 603 11.54 -10.72 -33.91
CA TYR A 603 12.26 -11.08 -32.69
C TYR A 603 11.31 -11.21 -31.50
N LEU A 604 10.46 -10.21 -31.25
CA LEU A 604 9.50 -10.24 -30.13
C LEU A 604 8.50 -11.39 -30.27
N LEU A 605 7.99 -11.63 -31.50
CA LEU A 605 7.10 -12.77 -31.79
C LEU A 605 7.80 -14.11 -31.50
N LYS A 606 9.07 -14.29 -31.90
CA LYS A 606 9.87 -15.48 -31.57
C LYS A 606 10.10 -15.64 -30.07
N LEU A 607 10.40 -14.56 -29.35
CA LEU A 607 10.66 -14.58 -27.90
C LEU A 607 9.39 -14.95 -27.11
N TYR A 608 8.22 -14.49 -27.55
CA TYR A 608 6.95 -14.81 -26.90
C TYR A 608 6.41 -16.18 -27.32
N GLU A 609 6.68 -16.63 -28.55
CA GLU A 609 6.48 -18.03 -28.95
C GLU A 609 7.36 -18.96 -28.10
N GLU A 610 8.64 -18.62 -27.89
CA GLU A 610 9.56 -19.40 -27.05
C GLU A 610 8.99 -19.60 -25.63
N ILE A 611 8.47 -18.53 -25.00
CA ILE A 611 7.82 -18.60 -23.68
C ILE A 611 6.64 -19.58 -23.71
N VAL A 612 5.67 -19.40 -24.62
CA VAL A 612 4.41 -20.18 -24.56
C VAL A 612 4.49 -21.59 -25.16
N THR A 613 5.63 -21.96 -25.75
CA THR A 613 5.90 -23.31 -26.28
C THR A 613 6.86 -24.11 -25.39
N ARG A 614 7.90 -23.51 -24.81
CA ARG A 614 8.79 -24.18 -23.85
C ARG A 614 8.19 -24.32 -22.46
N TYR A 615 7.34 -23.38 -22.04
CA TYR A 615 6.81 -23.32 -20.68
C TYR A 615 5.29 -23.47 -20.70
N GLN A 616 4.73 -24.22 -19.74
CA GLN A 616 3.29 -24.41 -19.59
C GLN A 616 2.62 -23.20 -18.93
N VAL A 617 2.90 -21.99 -19.42
CA VAL A 617 2.22 -20.78 -18.96
C VAL A 617 0.74 -20.79 -19.37
N ASP A 618 -0.09 -20.23 -18.50
CA ASP A 618 -1.54 -20.15 -18.66
C ASP A 618 -1.95 -18.93 -19.51
N GLY A 619 -1.06 -17.93 -19.58
CA GLY A 619 -1.22 -16.69 -20.33
C GLY A 619 0.07 -15.90 -20.53
N LEU A 620 -0.05 -14.78 -21.23
CA LEU A 620 1.01 -13.80 -21.46
C LEU A 620 0.46 -12.39 -21.14
N GLN A 621 1.11 -11.71 -20.20
CA GLN A 621 0.75 -10.38 -19.70
C GLN A 621 1.65 -9.32 -20.36
N LEU A 622 1.10 -8.62 -21.34
CA LEU A 622 1.80 -7.58 -22.09
C LEU A 622 1.83 -6.28 -21.29
N ASP A 623 3.02 -5.77 -21.00
CA ASP A 623 3.26 -4.46 -20.38
C ASP A 623 4.17 -3.61 -21.26
N TYR A 624 4.19 -2.30 -21.06
CA TYR A 624 4.80 -1.34 -21.98
C TYR A 624 4.37 -1.54 -23.44
N ILE A 625 3.14 -2.04 -23.64
CA ILE A 625 2.47 -2.19 -24.95
C ILE A 625 1.90 -0.82 -25.39
N ARG A 626 2.83 0.10 -25.66
CA ARG A 626 2.59 1.53 -25.92
C ARG A 626 3.88 2.22 -26.40
N TYR A 627 3.76 3.49 -26.79
CA TYR A 627 4.88 4.43 -26.87
C TYR A 627 5.22 5.01 -25.48
N PRO A 628 6.39 5.65 -25.30
CA PRO A 628 6.63 6.50 -24.14
C PRO A 628 5.60 7.64 -24.07
N PHE A 629 5.45 8.22 -22.88
CA PHE A 629 4.62 9.40 -22.69
C PHE A 629 5.16 10.58 -23.48
N GLN A 630 4.22 11.30 -24.10
CA GLN A 630 4.48 12.46 -24.92
C GLN A 630 3.60 13.63 -24.48
N ASP A 631 4.16 14.80 -24.65
CA ASP A 631 3.56 16.10 -24.40
C ASP A 631 4.13 17.07 -25.45
N PRO A 632 3.44 17.22 -26.60
CA PRO A 632 3.93 18.06 -27.69
C PRO A 632 4.03 19.54 -27.31
N ALA A 633 3.25 20.03 -26.34
CA ALA A 633 3.32 21.41 -25.87
C ALA A 633 4.62 21.68 -25.10
N ALA A 634 5.10 20.71 -24.33
CA ALA A 634 6.44 20.74 -23.73
C ALA A 634 7.57 20.21 -24.66
N GLY A 635 7.31 20.06 -25.96
CA GLY A 635 8.29 19.57 -26.94
C GLY A 635 8.74 18.12 -26.74
N ARG A 636 7.99 17.31 -25.95
CA ARG A 636 8.27 15.90 -25.67
C ARG A 636 7.51 15.01 -26.66
N ILE A 637 8.07 14.81 -27.85
CA ILE A 637 7.47 13.98 -28.92
C ILE A 637 8.42 12.85 -29.34
N TYR A 638 7.87 11.67 -29.64
CA TYR A 638 8.67 10.45 -29.78
C TYR A 638 8.06 9.49 -30.82
N GLY A 639 8.87 8.58 -31.33
CA GLY A 639 8.46 7.63 -32.38
C GLY A 639 9.25 7.76 -33.68
N TYR A 640 10.38 8.47 -33.66
CA TYR A 640 11.17 8.83 -34.84
C TYR A 640 12.21 7.76 -35.22
N GLY A 641 11.93 6.50 -34.87
CA GLY A 641 12.68 5.32 -35.31
C GLY A 641 12.81 5.21 -36.83
N LYS A 642 13.87 4.52 -37.25
CA LYS A 642 14.31 4.42 -38.66
C LYS A 642 13.24 3.82 -39.57
N ALA A 643 12.54 2.78 -39.10
CA ALA A 643 11.49 2.12 -39.86
C ALA A 643 10.19 2.94 -39.84
N ALA A 644 9.81 3.50 -38.68
CA ALA A 644 8.62 4.33 -38.54
C ALA A 644 8.65 5.57 -39.45
N ARG A 645 9.79 6.26 -39.54
CA ARG A 645 9.97 7.42 -40.45
C ARG A 645 9.85 7.02 -41.91
N ALA A 646 10.54 5.97 -42.34
CA ALA A 646 10.53 5.51 -43.72
C ALA A 646 9.12 5.08 -44.18
N GLN A 647 8.41 4.31 -43.36
CA GLN A 647 7.05 3.86 -43.66
C GLN A 647 6.04 5.02 -43.69
N PHE A 648 6.13 5.99 -42.77
CA PHE A 648 5.25 7.15 -42.81
C PHE A 648 5.52 8.07 -44.02
N GLN A 649 6.79 8.24 -44.40
CA GLN A 649 7.16 8.96 -45.62
C GLN A 649 6.66 8.23 -46.88
N GLN A 650 6.73 6.90 -46.94
CA GLN A 650 6.15 6.11 -48.02
C GLN A 650 4.61 6.24 -48.08
N LEU A 651 3.94 6.30 -46.92
CA LEU A 651 2.48 6.40 -46.81
C LEU A 651 1.94 7.81 -47.16
N THR A 652 2.73 8.87 -46.97
CA THR A 652 2.24 10.26 -47.01
C THR A 652 3.02 11.21 -47.93
N GLY A 653 4.18 10.79 -48.43
CA GLY A 653 5.16 11.65 -49.12
C GLY A 653 6.03 12.50 -48.18
N VAL A 654 5.75 12.53 -46.86
CA VAL A 654 6.37 13.46 -45.90
C VAL A 654 7.09 12.71 -44.78
N ASP A 655 8.39 13.00 -44.60
CA ASP A 655 9.17 12.57 -43.43
C ASP A 655 8.58 13.22 -42.17
N PRO A 656 8.20 12.48 -41.12
CA PRO A 656 7.49 13.06 -39.99
C PRO A 656 8.36 14.00 -39.14
N LEU A 657 9.68 14.10 -39.36
CA LEU A 657 10.49 15.20 -38.80
C LEU A 657 10.15 16.58 -39.39
N LYS A 658 9.46 16.63 -40.54
CA LYS A 658 9.04 17.87 -41.21
C LYS A 658 7.65 18.36 -40.81
N ILE A 659 6.98 17.68 -39.87
CA ILE A 659 5.64 18.03 -39.38
C ILE A 659 5.64 18.30 -37.88
N SER A 660 4.63 19.04 -37.44
CA SER A 660 4.43 19.53 -36.08
C SER A 660 2.97 19.36 -35.65
N PRO A 661 2.62 19.58 -34.37
CA PRO A 661 1.24 19.58 -33.90
C PRO A 661 0.33 20.63 -34.56
N SER A 662 0.88 21.67 -35.21
CA SER A 662 0.12 22.62 -36.03
C SER A 662 -0.33 22.06 -37.37
N ASP A 663 0.37 21.06 -37.91
CA ASP A 663 0.06 20.38 -39.17
C ASP A 663 -1.03 19.33 -38.98
N ARG A 664 -2.19 19.77 -38.46
CA ARG A 664 -3.23 18.94 -37.82
C ARG A 664 -3.50 17.61 -38.53
N ASP A 665 -3.74 17.64 -39.84
CA ASP A 665 -4.10 16.46 -40.63
C ASP A 665 -2.94 15.45 -40.73
N LEU A 666 -1.71 15.93 -40.92
CA LEU A 666 -0.51 15.09 -40.96
C LEU A 666 -0.14 14.60 -39.55
N TRP A 667 -0.33 15.42 -38.52
CA TRP A 667 -0.12 15.03 -37.12
C TRP A 667 -1.12 13.98 -36.64
N GLN A 668 -2.39 14.08 -37.07
CA GLN A 668 -3.40 13.06 -36.85
C GLN A 668 -3.05 11.77 -37.58
N LYS A 669 -2.63 11.83 -38.85
CA LYS A 669 -2.13 10.67 -39.60
C LYS A 669 -0.92 10.02 -38.91
N TRP A 670 0.04 10.80 -38.40
CA TRP A 670 1.22 10.29 -37.68
C TRP A 670 0.86 9.62 -36.34
N THR A 671 -0.16 10.13 -35.65
CA THR A 671 -0.67 9.54 -34.41
C THR A 671 -1.49 8.28 -34.66
N ALA A 672 -2.26 8.24 -35.76
CA ALA A 672 -2.95 7.04 -36.21
C ALA A 672 -1.98 5.94 -36.67
N PHE A 673 -0.97 6.29 -37.48
CA PHE A 673 0.07 5.38 -37.94
C PHE A 673 0.78 4.69 -36.77
N ARG A 674 1.27 5.47 -35.79
CA ARG A 674 1.92 4.93 -34.58
C ARG A 674 0.99 4.07 -33.72
N SER A 675 -0.30 4.41 -33.66
CA SER A 675 -1.30 3.57 -32.96
C SER A 675 -1.47 2.21 -33.66
N GLU A 676 -1.60 2.17 -34.99
CA GLU A 676 -1.74 0.88 -35.70
C GLU A 676 -0.45 0.04 -35.66
N GLN A 677 0.75 0.61 -35.42
CA GLN A 677 1.93 -0.21 -35.13
C GLN A 677 1.75 -1.05 -33.87
N VAL A 678 1.11 -0.50 -32.83
CA VAL A 678 0.76 -1.23 -31.60
C VAL A 678 -0.43 -2.17 -31.86
N ASP A 679 -1.52 -1.66 -32.46
CA ASP A 679 -2.77 -2.40 -32.65
C ASP A 679 -2.59 -3.63 -33.56
N SER A 680 -1.79 -3.51 -34.62
CA SER A 680 -1.43 -4.64 -35.49
C SER A 680 -0.51 -5.65 -34.80
N PHE A 681 0.38 -5.21 -33.89
CA PHE A 681 1.27 -6.12 -33.16
C PHE A 681 0.49 -6.96 -32.16
N VAL A 682 -0.44 -6.37 -31.43
CA VAL A 682 -1.32 -7.11 -30.48
C VAL A 682 -2.17 -8.15 -31.22
N ALA A 683 -2.74 -7.79 -32.37
CA ALA A 683 -3.51 -8.73 -33.20
C ALA A 683 -2.63 -9.86 -33.79
N GLN A 684 -1.48 -9.53 -34.38
CA GLN A 684 -0.53 -10.50 -34.95
C GLN A 684 -0.01 -11.49 -33.91
N LEU A 685 0.38 -11.00 -32.74
CA LEU A 685 0.80 -11.81 -31.60
C LEU A 685 -0.33 -12.71 -31.11
N SER A 686 -1.55 -12.16 -30.99
CA SER A 686 -2.72 -12.91 -30.55
C SER A 686 -3.05 -14.08 -31.48
N GLN A 687 -3.04 -13.83 -32.78
CA GLN A 687 -3.28 -14.86 -33.80
C GLN A 687 -2.21 -15.97 -33.73
N GLN A 688 -0.92 -15.62 -33.77
CA GLN A 688 0.16 -16.60 -33.80
C GLN A 688 0.25 -17.44 -32.52
N LEU A 689 0.12 -16.82 -31.34
CA LEU A 689 0.20 -17.58 -30.08
C LEU A 689 -1.04 -18.44 -29.85
N ARG A 690 -2.24 -17.98 -30.22
CA ARG A 690 -3.47 -18.79 -30.08
C ARG A 690 -3.56 -19.94 -31.09
N GLN A 691 -2.95 -19.81 -32.28
CA GLN A 691 -2.78 -20.95 -33.21
C GLN A 691 -1.99 -22.11 -32.58
N LYS A 692 -0.99 -21.80 -31.75
CA LYS A 692 -0.16 -22.81 -31.05
C LYS A 692 -0.75 -23.24 -29.70
N ARG A 693 -1.45 -22.33 -29.01
CA ARG A 693 -2.06 -22.53 -27.68
C ARG A 693 -3.46 -21.88 -27.63
N PRO A 694 -4.54 -22.52 -28.13
CA PRO A 694 -5.88 -21.90 -28.21
C PRO A 694 -6.47 -21.47 -26.85
N ASN A 695 -6.02 -22.13 -25.77
CA ASN A 695 -6.37 -21.84 -24.38
C ASN A 695 -5.48 -20.76 -23.72
N LEU A 696 -4.47 -20.21 -24.40
CA LEU A 696 -3.66 -19.12 -23.85
C LEU A 696 -4.56 -17.90 -23.58
N ILE A 697 -4.36 -17.29 -22.43
CA ILE A 697 -4.99 -16.01 -22.03
C ILE A 697 -4.02 -14.88 -22.39
N LEU A 698 -4.52 -13.82 -23.01
CA LEU A 698 -3.73 -12.62 -23.27
C LEU A 698 -4.27 -11.46 -22.44
N SER A 699 -3.39 -10.85 -21.66
CA SER A 699 -3.71 -9.77 -20.74
C SER A 699 -2.82 -8.56 -20.98
N VAL A 700 -3.35 -7.35 -20.73
CA VAL A 700 -2.63 -6.09 -21.01
C VAL A 700 -2.56 -5.19 -19.78
N ALA A 701 -1.35 -4.73 -19.44
CA ALA A 701 -1.09 -3.71 -18.43
C ALA A 701 -1.08 -2.34 -19.09
N VAL A 702 -1.93 -1.44 -18.59
CA VAL A 702 -2.43 -0.29 -19.37
C VAL A 702 -2.74 0.90 -18.46
N PHE A 703 -2.66 2.11 -19.00
CA PHE A 703 -2.97 3.33 -18.24
C PHE A 703 -4.48 3.57 -18.15
N PRO A 704 -5.02 3.92 -16.96
CA PRO A 704 -6.46 4.10 -16.73
C PRO A 704 -7.05 5.40 -17.33
N LEU A 705 -6.30 6.10 -18.20
CA LEU A 705 -6.67 7.40 -18.74
C LEU A 705 -7.78 7.32 -19.81
N PRO A 706 -8.51 8.42 -20.04
CA PRO A 706 -9.48 8.52 -21.15
C PRO A 706 -8.89 8.18 -22.53
N GLU A 707 -9.74 7.67 -23.42
CA GLU A 707 -9.40 7.19 -24.77
C GLU A 707 -8.56 8.21 -25.55
N LEU A 708 -9.08 9.42 -25.76
CA LEU A 708 -8.37 10.48 -26.49
C LEU A 708 -7.01 10.82 -25.86
N GLU A 709 -6.91 10.86 -24.53
CA GLU A 709 -5.67 11.18 -23.84
C GLU A 709 -4.60 10.10 -24.07
N ARG A 710 -4.96 8.81 -23.95
CA ARG A 710 -4.01 7.72 -24.21
C ARG A 710 -3.56 7.70 -25.67
N ILE A 711 -4.48 7.90 -26.63
CA ILE A 711 -4.12 7.89 -28.05
C ILE A 711 -3.15 9.03 -28.38
N GLN A 712 -3.33 10.22 -27.81
CA GLN A 712 -2.41 11.34 -28.05
C GLN A 712 -1.08 11.21 -27.28
N LYS A 713 -1.09 10.77 -26.01
CA LYS A 713 0.10 10.74 -25.14
C LYS A 713 0.96 9.47 -25.26
N ILE A 714 0.38 8.30 -25.52
CA ILE A 714 1.08 7.00 -25.46
C ILE A 714 0.67 6.00 -26.57
N GLN A 715 -0.26 6.35 -27.47
CA GLN A 715 -0.76 5.49 -28.55
C GLN A 715 -1.24 4.10 -28.05
N GLN A 716 -2.02 4.07 -26.96
CA GLN A 716 -2.50 2.82 -26.33
C GLN A 716 -4.01 2.62 -26.51
N HIS A 717 -4.40 1.79 -27.48
CA HIS A 717 -5.77 1.65 -28.01
C HIS A 717 -6.45 0.33 -27.63
N TRP A 718 -6.37 -0.06 -26.36
CA TRP A 718 -7.03 -1.24 -25.79
C TRP A 718 -8.52 -1.44 -26.17
N GLU A 719 -9.28 -0.40 -26.54
CA GLU A 719 -10.66 -0.56 -27.03
C GLU A 719 -10.71 -1.24 -28.41
N VAL A 720 -9.71 -1.06 -29.29
CA VAL A 720 -9.60 -1.81 -30.55
C VAL A 720 -9.26 -3.26 -30.27
N TRP A 721 -8.26 -3.54 -29.43
CA TRP A 721 -7.82 -4.90 -29.10
C TRP A 721 -8.97 -5.70 -28.45
N ALA A 722 -9.76 -5.04 -27.60
CA ALA A 722 -10.92 -5.62 -26.95
C ALA A 722 -12.09 -5.90 -27.90
N ARG A 723 -12.29 -5.08 -28.95
CA ARG A 723 -13.30 -5.29 -30.01
C ARG A 723 -12.88 -6.35 -31.02
N ARG A 724 -11.61 -6.34 -31.48
CA ARG A 724 -11.02 -7.36 -32.36
C ARG A 724 -11.03 -8.75 -31.70
N GLY A 725 -11.00 -8.79 -30.37
CA GLY A 725 -10.97 -10.03 -29.58
C GLY A 725 -9.55 -10.51 -29.27
N ASP A 726 -8.55 -9.71 -29.61
CA ASP A 726 -7.12 -10.02 -29.47
C ASP A 726 -6.75 -10.35 -28.01
N ILE A 727 -7.42 -9.72 -27.05
CA ILE A 727 -7.11 -9.80 -25.61
C ILE A 727 -8.30 -10.35 -24.80
N ASP A 728 -7.98 -11.01 -23.68
CA ASP A 728 -8.95 -11.59 -22.73
C ASP A 728 -9.13 -10.73 -21.47
N LEU A 729 -8.03 -10.23 -20.90
CA LEU A 729 -8.05 -9.41 -19.69
C LEU A 729 -7.46 -8.03 -19.95
N ILE A 730 -8.17 -7.00 -19.49
CA ILE A 730 -7.70 -5.64 -19.39
C ILE A 730 -7.32 -5.36 -17.92
N VAL A 731 -6.08 -4.92 -17.69
CA VAL A 731 -5.51 -4.74 -16.34
C VAL A 731 -5.05 -3.28 -16.15
N PRO A 732 -5.98 -2.33 -15.92
CA PRO A 732 -5.63 -0.90 -15.78
C PRO A 732 -4.86 -0.64 -14.50
N MET A 733 -3.76 0.09 -14.59
CA MET A 733 -2.92 0.51 -13.47
C MET A 733 -3.57 1.67 -12.71
N THR A 734 -4.63 1.37 -11.97
CA THR A 734 -5.51 2.33 -11.26
C THR A 734 -4.87 2.86 -9.96
N TYR A 735 -3.59 3.25 -10.03
CA TYR A 735 -2.76 3.49 -8.85
C TYR A 735 -3.16 4.79 -8.12
N ALA A 736 -3.52 4.63 -6.85
CA ALA A 736 -4.06 5.68 -6.00
C ALA A 736 -3.73 5.41 -4.52
N LEU A 737 -3.47 6.47 -3.76
CA LEU A 737 -3.26 6.40 -2.31
C LEU A 737 -4.58 6.50 -1.52
N ASP A 738 -5.71 6.69 -2.21
CA ASP A 738 -7.04 6.87 -1.62
C ASP A 738 -8.15 6.36 -2.56
N THR A 739 -9.26 5.93 -1.96
CA THR A 739 -10.40 5.28 -2.62
C THR A 739 -11.18 6.17 -3.59
N PRO A 740 -11.50 7.46 -3.32
CA PRO A 740 -12.22 8.29 -4.28
C PRO A 740 -11.32 8.67 -5.47
N ARG A 741 -9.99 8.78 -5.28
CA ARG A 741 -9.03 8.87 -6.41
C ARG A 741 -9.03 7.60 -7.26
N PHE A 742 -9.04 6.41 -6.64
CA PHE A 742 -9.19 5.15 -7.37
C PHE A 742 -10.49 5.15 -8.19
N GLN A 743 -11.62 5.55 -7.59
CA GLN A 743 -12.92 5.64 -8.26
C GLN A 743 -12.89 6.59 -9.47
N ARG A 744 -12.29 7.78 -9.34
CA ARG A 744 -12.10 8.73 -10.46
C ARG A 744 -11.27 8.14 -11.61
N LEU A 745 -10.18 7.44 -11.30
CA LEU A 745 -9.36 6.73 -12.30
C LEU A 745 -10.09 5.52 -12.90
N ALA A 746 -11.06 4.93 -12.20
CA ALA A 746 -11.84 3.81 -12.70
C ALA A 746 -12.91 4.23 -13.71
N GLN A 747 -13.52 5.40 -13.49
CA GLN A 747 -14.69 5.89 -14.22
C GLN A 747 -14.60 5.79 -15.77
N PRO A 748 -13.49 6.14 -16.46
CA PRO A 748 -13.45 6.16 -17.93
C PRO A 748 -13.67 4.80 -18.60
N TRP A 749 -13.34 3.70 -17.92
CA TRP A 749 -13.34 2.35 -18.50
C TRP A 749 -14.36 1.40 -17.85
N ILE A 750 -14.78 1.61 -16.59
CA ILE A 750 -15.95 0.88 -16.04
C ILE A 750 -17.25 1.23 -16.77
N ALA A 751 -17.38 2.48 -17.23
CA ALA A 751 -18.55 2.97 -17.97
C ALA A 751 -18.46 2.69 -19.49
N SER A 752 -17.35 2.10 -19.97
CA SER A 752 -17.11 1.93 -21.40
C SER A 752 -17.84 0.73 -21.98
N THR A 753 -18.84 1.01 -22.82
CA THR A 753 -19.51 0.00 -23.67
C THR A 753 -18.61 -0.51 -24.80
N LYS A 754 -17.49 0.17 -25.09
CA LYS A 754 -16.58 -0.13 -26.21
C LYS A 754 -15.74 -1.40 -26.03
N LEU A 755 -15.69 -2.00 -24.84
CA LEU A 755 -14.80 -3.13 -24.50
C LEU A 755 -15.31 -4.53 -24.93
N GLY A 756 -16.52 -4.60 -25.49
CA GLY A 756 -17.09 -5.82 -26.04
C GLY A 756 -17.28 -6.92 -25.00
N ALA A 757 -16.51 -8.01 -25.13
CA ALA A 757 -16.53 -9.18 -24.25
C ALA A 757 -15.32 -9.25 -23.28
N THR A 758 -14.35 -8.35 -23.40
CA THR A 758 -13.06 -8.43 -22.68
C THR A 758 -13.24 -8.10 -21.19
N LEU A 759 -12.63 -8.89 -20.30
CA LEU A 759 -12.81 -8.75 -18.85
C LEU A 759 -11.95 -7.62 -18.26
N LEU A 760 -12.43 -7.02 -17.15
CA LEU A 760 -11.75 -5.96 -16.41
C LEU A 760 -11.18 -6.50 -15.09
N VAL A 761 -9.90 -6.20 -14.82
CA VAL A 761 -9.15 -6.61 -13.61
C VAL A 761 -8.34 -5.41 -13.08
N PRO A 762 -8.90 -4.52 -12.25
CA PRO A 762 -8.24 -3.25 -11.90
C PRO A 762 -7.02 -3.43 -10.99
N GLY A 763 -5.96 -2.66 -11.24
CA GLY A 763 -4.70 -2.69 -10.50
C GLY A 763 -4.68 -1.75 -9.29
N ILE A 764 -4.57 -2.33 -8.09
CA ILE A 764 -4.36 -1.63 -6.82
C ILE A 764 -2.85 -1.61 -6.51
N ARG A 765 -2.27 -0.44 -6.23
CA ARG A 765 -0.87 -0.35 -5.79
C ARG A 765 -0.78 -0.41 -4.27
N LEU A 766 -0.04 -1.40 -3.76
CA LEU A 766 0.20 -1.62 -2.33
C LEU A 766 1.30 -0.69 -1.77
N LEU A 767 2.25 -0.25 -2.59
CA LEU A 767 3.31 0.69 -2.16
C LEU A 767 2.70 1.98 -1.59
N SER A 768 3.10 2.29 -0.34
CA SER A 768 2.66 3.45 0.46
C SER A 768 1.18 3.49 0.85
N LEU A 769 0.39 2.46 0.55
CA LEU A 769 -1.04 2.35 0.87
C LEU A 769 -1.25 1.61 2.21
N PRO A 770 -1.95 2.18 3.22
CA PRO A 770 -2.27 1.47 4.47
C PRO A 770 -3.16 0.24 4.22
N ALA A 771 -3.04 -0.82 5.03
CA ALA A 771 -3.72 -2.09 4.76
C ALA A 771 -5.26 -1.96 4.72
N VAL A 772 -5.87 -1.19 5.62
CA VAL A 772 -7.31 -0.89 5.57
C VAL A 772 -7.70 -0.03 4.35
N GLY A 773 -6.80 0.82 3.85
CA GLY A 773 -6.99 1.57 2.59
C GLY A 773 -6.89 0.68 1.34
N ALA A 774 -6.04 -0.35 1.38
CA ALA A 774 -6.00 -1.39 0.35
C ALA A 774 -7.28 -2.25 0.37
N PHE A 775 -7.85 -2.52 1.54
CA PHE A 775 -9.16 -3.17 1.63
C PHE A 775 -10.30 -2.27 1.15
N ASP A 776 -10.29 -0.98 1.49
CA ASP A 776 -11.31 0.00 1.05
C ASP A 776 -11.34 0.13 -0.50
N GLN A 777 -10.16 0.14 -1.15
CA GLN A 777 -10.05 0.04 -2.61
C GLN A 777 -10.50 -1.33 -3.14
N LEU A 778 -10.15 -2.44 -2.49
CA LEU A 778 -10.59 -3.78 -2.88
C LEU A 778 -12.11 -3.97 -2.77
N GLN A 779 -12.74 -3.43 -1.73
CA GLN A 779 -14.19 -3.45 -1.56
C GLN A 779 -14.87 -2.62 -2.65
N LEU A 780 -14.36 -1.41 -2.94
CA LEU A 780 -14.81 -0.65 -4.10
C LEU A 780 -14.69 -1.46 -5.41
N VAL A 781 -13.60 -2.21 -5.60
CA VAL A 781 -13.42 -3.07 -6.79
C VAL A 781 -14.44 -4.23 -6.83
N ARG A 782 -14.84 -4.81 -5.69
CA ARG A 782 -15.93 -5.81 -5.62
C ARG A 782 -17.33 -5.22 -5.85
N ASP A 783 -17.50 -3.93 -5.56
CA ASP A 783 -18.71 -3.14 -5.77
C ASP A 783 -18.82 -2.55 -7.19
N LEU A 784 -17.74 -2.60 -7.98
CA LEU A 784 -17.66 -2.14 -9.37
C LEU A 784 -17.99 -3.26 -10.39
N PRO A 785 -18.36 -2.92 -11.64
CA PRO A 785 -18.75 -3.91 -12.64
C PRO A 785 -17.52 -4.56 -13.27
N VAL A 786 -16.79 -5.40 -12.53
CA VAL A 786 -15.49 -5.99 -12.91
C VAL A 786 -15.32 -7.45 -12.45
N SER A 787 -14.37 -8.16 -13.06
CA SER A 787 -14.21 -9.62 -12.93
C SER A 787 -13.22 -10.05 -11.83
N GLY A 788 -12.53 -9.10 -11.22
CA GLY A 788 -11.50 -9.34 -10.20
C GLY A 788 -10.59 -8.13 -10.04
N PHE A 789 -9.41 -8.33 -9.45
CA PHE A 789 -8.40 -7.30 -9.18
C PHE A 789 -6.97 -7.79 -9.41
N ALA A 790 -6.03 -6.85 -9.51
CA ALA A 790 -4.59 -7.09 -9.57
C ALA A 790 -3.86 -6.27 -8.49
N LEU A 791 -2.89 -6.87 -7.80
CA LEU A 791 -2.09 -6.20 -6.77
C LEU A 791 -0.68 -5.89 -7.29
N PHE A 792 -0.25 -4.63 -7.21
CA PHE A 792 1.11 -4.19 -7.57
C PHE A 792 1.90 -3.72 -6.33
N ALA A 793 2.99 -4.35 -5.91
CA ALA A 793 3.55 -5.62 -6.37
C ALA A 793 3.73 -6.59 -5.19
N ALA A 794 4.11 -7.85 -5.47
CA ALA A 794 4.33 -8.88 -4.46
C ALA A 794 5.32 -8.45 -3.37
N GLU A 795 6.33 -7.63 -3.70
CA GLU A 795 7.28 -7.09 -2.70
C GLU A 795 6.67 -6.18 -1.64
N ASN A 796 5.46 -5.66 -1.88
CA ASN A 796 4.74 -4.82 -0.92
C ASN A 796 3.69 -5.61 -0.12
N LEU A 797 3.56 -6.93 -0.33
CA LEU A 797 2.64 -7.81 0.41
C LEU A 797 3.21 -8.13 1.82
N ASN A 798 3.20 -7.11 2.67
CA ASN A 798 3.63 -7.18 4.07
C ASN A 798 2.74 -8.15 4.89
N ASN A 799 3.14 -8.42 6.14
CA ASN A 799 2.44 -9.41 6.98
C ASN A 799 1.02 -8.99 7.39
N GLU A 800 0.73 -7.69 7.45
CA GLU A 800 -0.62 -7.16 7.75
C GLU A 800 -1.57 -7.39 6.57
N LEU A 801 -1.16 -6.95 5.36
CA LEU A 801 -1.87 -7.19 4.11
C LEU A 801 -2.06 -8.69 3.84
N HIS A 802 -1.03 -9.50 4.09
CA HIS A 802 -1.09 -10.95 3.97
C HIS A 802 -2.16 -11.55 4.89
N LYS A 803 -2.19 -11.17 6.17
CA LYS A 803 -3.21 -11.62 7.14
C LYS A 803 -4.61 -11.19 6.72
N LEU A 804 -4.77 -9.92 6.36
CA LEU A 804 -6.04 -9.32 5.91
C LEU A 804 -6.59 -10.03 4.67
N PHE A 805 -5.76 -10.31 3.66
CA PHE A 805 -6.17 -11.04 2.47
C PHE A 805 -6.42 -12.53 2.74
N SER A 806 -5.61 -13.17 3.61
CA SER A 806 -5.86 -14.56 4.03
C SER A 806 -7.21 -14.74 4.72
N ASN A 807 -7.60 -13.80 5.59
CA ASN A 807 -8.92 -13.78 6.22
C ASN A 807 -10.05 -13.57 5.19
N THR A 808 -9.90 -12.58 4.31
CA THR A 808 -11.01 -12.04 3.49
C THR A 808 -11.22 -12.75 2.16
N GLN A 809 -10.19 -13.42 1.61
CA GLN A 809 -10.29 -14.21 0.38
C GLN A 809 -9.45 -15.49 0.33
N GLY A 810 -8.73 -15.83 1.41
CA GLY A 810 -7.93 -17.05 1.49
C GLY A 810 -8.77 -18.34 1.53
N LYS A 811 -8.10 -19.47 1.32
CA LYS A 811 -8.72 -20.81 1.36
C LYS A 811 -8.88 -21.27 2.83
N VAL A 812 -10.01 -20.95 3.45
CA VAL A 812 -10.28 -21.29 4.87
C VAL A 812 -10.28 -22.80 5.12
N GLN A 813 -10.98 -23.59 4.29
CA GLN A 813 -10.98 -25.07 4.37
C GLN A 813 -11.56 -25.81 3.13
N SER A 814 -11.97 -25.10 2.07
CA SER A 814 -12.71 -25.70 0.95
C SER A 814 -11.89 -26.69 0.11
N THR A 815 -12.42 -27.90 -0.08
CA THR A 815 -11.94 -28.89 -1.06
C THR A 815 -12.45 -28.62 -2.48
N THR A 816 -13.55 -27.87 -2.62
CA THR A 816 -14.06 -27.45 -3.94
C THR A 816 -13.32 -26.22 -4.45
N SER A 817 -12.94 -26.26 -5.73
CA SER A 817 -12.24 -25.16 -6.41
C SER A 817 -13.23 -24.12 -6.92
N GLU A 818 -12.94 -22.83 -6.70
CA GLU A 818 -13.79 -21.73 -7.16
C GLU A 818 -13.62 -21.49 -8.67
N PRO A 819 -14.71 -21.24 -9.43
CA PRO A 819 -14.63 -21.07 -10.88
C PRO A 819 -13.90 -19.78 -11.26
N ILE A 820 -12.72 -19.92 -11.87
CA ILE A 820 -11.89 -18.80 -12.34
C ILE A 820 -12.62 -18.09 -13.51
N PRO A 821 -12.89 -16.77 -13.42
CA PRO A 821 -13.79 -16.07 -14.37
C PRO A 821 -13.46 -16.19 -15.86
N HIS A 822 -12.18 -16.19 -16.24
CA HIS A 822 -11.75 -16.34 -17.65
C HIS A 822 -11.56 -17.79 -18.12
N ARG A 823 -11.77 -18.77 -17.23
CA ARG A 823 -11.76 -20.21 -17.57
C ARG A 823 -13.16 -20.82 -17.56
N GLN A 824 -13.98 -20.40 -16.60
CA GLN A 824 -15.30 -20.98 -16.33
C GLN A 824 -16.38 -19.88 -16.26
N PRO A 825 -16.49 -19.01 -17.28
CA PRO A 825 -17.29 -17.78 -17.20
C PRO A 825 -18.77 -18.02 -16.92
N PHE A 826 -19.36 -19.08 -17.48
CA PHE A 826 -20.77 -19.44 -17.23
C PHE A 826 -20.99 -19.94 -15.79
N GLN A 827 -20.04 -20.72 -15.25
CA GLN A 827 -20.09 -21.20 -13.87
C GLN A 827 -19.88 -20.05 -12.88
N THR A 828 -18.92 -19.16 -13.15
CA THR A 828 -18.74 -17.90 -12.39
C THR A 828 -20.01 -17.05 -12.42
N ALA A 829 -20.65 -16.90 -13.59
CA ALA A 829 -21.89 -16.13 -13.74
C ALA A 829 -23.04 -16.71 -12.89
N ALA A 830 -23.25 -18.04 -12.93
CA ALA A 830 -24.26 -18.73 -12.15
C ALA A 830 -24.04 -18.63 -10.63
N VAL A 831 -22.79 -18.82 -10.17
CA VAL A 831 -22.44 -18.69 -8.74
C VAL A 831 -22.58 -17.26 -8.26
N ARG A 832 -22.08 -16.26 -9.01
CA ARG A 832 -22.23 -14.84 -8.66
C ARG A 832 -23.71 -14.42 -8.61
N TYR A 833 -24.55 -14.91 -9.52
CA TYR A 833 -25.99 -14.62 -9.47
C TYR A 833 -26.67 -15.27 -8.26
N THR A 834 -26.31 -16.51 -7.93
CA THR A 834 -26.85 -17.19 -6.73
C THR A 834 -26.44 -16.46 -5.44
N THR A 835 -25.21 -15.95 -5.34
CA THR A 835 -24.78 -15.07 -4.24
C THR A 835 -25.60 -13.79 -4.19
N LEU A 836 -25.85 -13.15 -5.33
CA LEU A 836 -26.66 -11.93 -5.43
C LEU A 836 -28.13 -12.16 -5.02
N GLN A 837 -28.73 -13.31 -5.37
CA GLN A 837 -30.06 -13.69 -4.87
C GLN A 837 -30.10 -13.89 -3.36
N ARG A 838 -29.03 -14.47 -2.76
CA ARG A 838 -28.92 -14.61 -1.30
C ARG A 838 -28.84 -13.24 -0.59
N GLU A 839 -28.21 -12.23 -1.19
CA GLU A 839 -28.20 -10.86 -0.65
C GLU A 839 -29.60 -10.23 -0.65
N TRP A 840 -30.32 -10.26 -1.78
CA TRP A 840 -31.68 -9.74 -1.86
C TRP A 840 -32.63 -10.45 -0.89
N LYS A 841 -32.51 -11.78 -0.78
CA LYS A 841 -33.29 -12.59 0.17
C LYS A 841 -33.01 -12.19 1.62
N LEU A 842 -31.76 -11.99 2.01
CA LEU A 842 -31.39 -11.60 3.38
C LEU A 842 -31.99 -10.24 3.76
N ILE A 843 -31.93 -9.26 2.85
CA ILE A 843 -32.46 -7.91 3.07
C ILE A 843 -34.00 -7.91 3.11
N LEU A 844 -34.66 -8.64 2.21
CA LEU A 844 -36.12 -8.83 2.24
C LEU A 844 -36.58 -9.56 3.53
N GLN A 845 -35.79 -10.50 4.06
CA GLN A 845 -36.10 -11.22 5.30
C GLN A 845 -35.87 -10.39 6.58
N ASN A 846 -35.17 -9.27 6.50
CA ASN A 846 -34.93 -8.35 7.61
C ASN A 846 -35.88 -7.13 7.59
N ASP A 847 -36.88 -7.10 6.70
CA ASP A 847 -37.72 -5.93 6.40
C ASP A 847 -36.91 -4.67 5.96
N GLN A 848 -35.70 -4.89 5.43
CA GLN A 848 -34.74 -3.83 5.06
C GLN A 848 -34.91 -3.31 3.61
N MET A 849 -35.89 -3.82 2.85
CA MET A 849 -36.21 -3.34 1.50
C MET A 849 -37.72 -3.16 1.34
N ARG A 850 -38.14 -1.95 0.95
CA ARG A 850 -39.55 -1.57 0.86
C ARG A 850 -40.12 -1.86 -0.52
N MET A 851 -40.77 -3.01 -0.66
CA MET A 851 -41.36 -3.47 -1.92
C MET A 851 -42.78 -4.04 -1.70
N PRO A 852 -43.79 -3.74 -2.56
CA PRO A 852 -45.12 -4.34 -2.45
C PRO A 852 -45.10 -5.86 -2.63
N ALA A 853 -45.95 -6.60 -1.91
CA ALA A 853 -45.95 -8.07 -1.93
C ALA A 853 -46.17 -8.68 -3.34
N THR A 854 -46.97 -8.01 -4.19
CA THR A 854 -47.14 -8.37 -5.61
C THR A 854 -45.84 -8.22 -6.40
N THR A 855 -45.12 -7.11 -6.19
CA THR A 855 -43.82 -6.83 -6.80
C THR A 855 -42.73 -7.79 -6.29
N ILE A 856 -42.72 -8.13 -4.99
CA ILE A 856 -41.84 -9.17 -4.42
C ILE A 856 -42.07 -10.52 -5.10
N SER A 857 -43.33 -10.88 -5.36
CA SER A 857 -43.67 -12.11 -6.09
C SER A 857 -43.15 -12.09 -7.53
N GLU A 858 -43.37 -11.00 -8.28
CA GLU A 858 -42.84 -10.86 -9.64
C GLU A 858 -41.30 -10.94 -9.66
N PHE A 859 -40.64 -10.17 -8.79
CA PHE A 859 -39.19 -10.12 -8.64
C PHE A 859 -38.60 -11.50 -8.39
N ASN A 860 -39.12 -12.24 -7.40
CA ASN A 860 -38.65 -13.58 -7.06
C ASN A 860 -38.88 -14.58 -8.22
N ASN A 861 -40.02 -14.51 -8.91
CA ASN A 861 -40.30 -15.38 -10.06
C ASN A 861 -39.34 -15.11 -11.22
N GLN A 862 -39.09 -13.85 -11.58
CA GLN A 862 -38.12 -13.50 -12.63
C GLN A 862 -36.68 -13.85 -12.21
N ALA A 863 -36.34 -13.71 -10.93
CA ALA A 863 -35.05 -14.14 -10.41
C ALA A 863 -34.85 -15.66 -10.53
N GLN A 864 -35.86 -16.46 -10.19
CA GLN A 864 -35.78 -17.92 -10.29
C GLN A 864 -35.67 -18.41 -11.74
N VAL A 865 -36.34 -17.74 -12.68
CA VAL A 865 -36.19 -18.00 -14.12
C VAL A 865 -34.75 -17.72 -14.59
N LEU A 866 -34.17 -16.58 -14.18
CA LEU A 866 -32.80 -16.22 -14.52
C LEU A 866 -31.77 -17.18 -13.90
N GLN A 867 -31.93 -17.55 -12.62
CA GLN A 867 -31.07 -18.55 -11.96
C GLN A 867 -31.10 -19.88 -12.72
N SER A 868 -32.29 -20.35 -13.08
CA SER A 868 -32.49 -21.61 -13.79
C SER A 868 -31.79 -21.61 -15.15
N ALA A 869 -31.91 -20.52 -15.91
CA ALA A 869 -31.25 -20.39 -17.21
C ALA A 869 -29.71 -20.30 -17.10
N LEU A 870 -29.19 -19.55 -16.12
CA LEU A 870 -27.75 -19.47 -15.85
C LEU A 870 -27.18 -20.83 -15.41
N ASN A 871 -27.88 -21.56 -14.53
CA ASN A 871 -27.47 -22.88 -14.08
C ASN A 871 -27.46 -23.89 -15.25
N GLN A 872 -28.51 -23.93 -16.08
CA GLN A 872 -28.57 -24.82 -17.25
C GLN A 872 -27.45 -24.57 -18.27
N LEU A 873 -27.07 -23.30 -18.47
CA LEU A 873 -25.94 -22.88 -19.29
C LEU A 873 -24.59 -23.26 -18.66
N ALA A 874 -24.44 -23.11 -17.35
CA ALA A 874 -23.24 -23.45 -16.61
C ALA A 874 -22.96 -24.97 -16.55
N THR A 875 -24.00 -25.79 -16.40
CA THR A 875 -23.89 -27.26 -16.35
C THR A 875 -23.57 -27.88 -17.73
N SER A 876 -24.12 -27.32 -18.81
CA SER A 876 -23.95 -27.85 -20.16
C SER A 876 -24.11 -26.71 -21.18
N PRO A 877 -23.00 -26.05 -21.59
CA PRO A 877 -23.07 -24.90 -22.48
C PRO A 877 -23.58 -25.22 -23.88
N SER A 878 -24.43 -24.36 -24.44
CA SER A 878 -24.84 -24.41 -25.85
C SER A 878 -25.35 -23.04 -26.32
N ALA A 879 -25.37 -22.80 -27.62
CA ALA A 879 -25.87 -21.55 -28.20
C ALA A 879 -27.34 -21.27 -27.82
N SER A 880 -28.21 -22.29 -27.84
CA SER A 880 -29.62 -22.16 -27.43
C SER A 880 -29.75 -21.73 -25.96
N LYS A 881 -29.07 -22.42 -25.03
CA LYS A 881 -29.09 -22.06 -23.60
C LYS A 881 -28.48 -20.69 -23.32
N PHE A 882 -27.46 -20.30 -24.09
CA PHE A 882 -26.87 -18.97 -24.00
C PHE A 882 -27.87 -17.88 -24.41
N ILE A 883 -28.59 -18.08 -25.53
CA ILE A 883 -29.65 -17.17 -25.97
C ILE A 883 -30.74 -17.07 -24.89
N THR A 884 -31.16 -18.20 -24.29
CA THR A 884 -32.12 -18.22 -23.18
C THR A 884 -31.62 -17.42 -21.98
N ALA A 885 -30.43 -17.72 -21.46
CA ALA A 885 -29.89 -17.06 -20.26
C ALA A 885 -29.63 -15.56 -20.49
N ARG A 886 -29.17 -15.17 -21.67
CA ARG A 886 -29.00 -13.77 -22.07
C ARG A 886 -30.34 -13.04 -22.16
N ALA A 887 -31.37 -13.65 -22.75
CA ALA A 887 -32.72 -13.07 -22.83
C ALA A 887 -33.35 -12.91 -21.43
N SER A 888 -33.23 -13.92 -20.56
CA SER A 888 -33.65 -13.83 -19.15
C SER A 888 -32.91 -12.73 -18.40
N LEU A 889 -31.59 -12.58 -18.62
CA LEU A 889 -30.79 -11.56 -17.96
C LEU A 889 -31.20 -10.15 -18.40
N THR A 890 -31.36 -9.92 -19.70
CA THR A 890 -31.83 -8.63 -20.23
C THR A 890 -33.23 -8.30 -19.70
N ARG A 891 -34.17 -9.25 -19.71
CA ARG A 891 -35.52 -9.04 -19.14
C ARG A 891 -35.47 -8.64 -17.66
N PHE A 892 -34.62 -9.31 -16.88
CA PHE A 892 -34.43 -9.00 -15.46
C PHE A 892 -33.80 -7.61 -15.27
N GLN A 893 -32.73 -7.28 -15.99
CA GLN A 893 -32.06 -5.97 -15.96
C GLN A 893 -33.02 -4.83 -16.30
N THR A 894 -33.90 -4.99 -17.30
CA THR A 894 -34.88 -3.96 -17.70
C THR A 894 -35.87 -3.64 -16.58
N GLN A 895 -36.36 -4.62 -15.83
CA GLN A 895 -37.31 -4.39 -14.74
C GLN A 895 -36.65 -4.09 -13.38
N PHE A 896 -35.37 -4.41 -13.22
CA PHE A 896 -34.64 -4.21 -11.96
C PHE A 896 -34.75 -2.79 -11.39
N ARG A 897 -34.67 -1.77 -12.26
CA ARG A 897 -34.82 -0.35 -11.85
C ARG A 897 -36.24 0.01 -11.39
N THR A 898 -37.26 -0.61 -11.98
CA THR A 898 -38.67 -0.42 -11.60
C THR A 898 -38.90 -0.99 -10.20
N TRP A 899 -38.47 -2.24 -9.97
CA TRP A 899 -38.58 -2.93 -8.70
C TRP A 899 -37.78 -2.23 -7.58
N MET A 900 -36.54 -1.80 -7.86
CA MET A 900 -35.67 -1.13 -6.88
C MET A 900 -35.87 0.39 -6.79
N SER A 901 -36.97 0.94 -7.31
CA SER A 901 -37.17 2.39 -7.42
C SER A 901 -37.23 3.12 -6.07
N GLN A 902 -37.81 2.51 -5.03
CA GLN A 902 -37.79 3.05 -3.66
C GLN A 902 -36.44 2.82 -2.97
N GLU A 903 -35.86 1.63 -3.13
CA GLU A 903 -34.55 1.28 -2.57
C GLU A 903 -33.43 2.18 -3.13
N ALA A 904 -33.56 2.66 -4.37
CA ALA A 904 -32.64 3.60 -4.99
C ALA A 904 -32.71 5.03 -4.40
N ILE A 905 -33.74 5.36 -3.62
CA ILE A 905 -33.87 6.62 -2.88
C ILE A 905 -33.27 6.43 -1.47
N GLU A 906 -33.54 5.32 -0.80
CA GLU A 906 -33.08 5.08 0.58
C GLU A 906 -31.61 4.61 0.65
N ASN A 907 -31.17 3.75 -0.27
CA ASN A 907 -29.82 3.20 -0.36
C ASN A 907 -29.28 3.18 -1.82
N PRO A 908 -29.12 4.35 -2.48
CA PRO A 908 -28.64 4.43 -3.88
C PRO A 908 -27.34 3.68 -4.16
N TYR A 909 -26.41 3.64 -3.19
CA TYR A 909 -25.17 2.89 -3.33
C TYR A 909 -25.41 1.38 -3.48
N GLN A 910 -26.24 0.78 -2.62
CA GLN A 910 -26.47 -0.66 -2.61
C GLN A 910 -27.20 -1.14 -3.88
N VAL A 911 -28.16 -0.35 -4.38
CA VAL A 911 -28.79 -0.62 -5.69
C VAL A 911 -27.77 -0.53 -6.82
N LYS A 912 -26.86 0.45 -6.78
CA LYS A 912 -25.79 0.61 -7.77
C LYS A 912 -24.80 -0.56 -7.76
N VAL A 913 -24.50 -1.14 -6.59
CA VAL A 913 -23.71 -2.38 -6.45
C VAL A 913 -24.41 -3.55 -7.14
N TRP A 914 -25.72 -3.71 -6.95
CA TRP A 914 -26.46 -4.78 -7.62
C TRP A 914 -26.55 -4.61 -9.14
N GLU A 915 -26.73 -3.38 -9.65
CA GLU A 915 -26.58 -3.10 -11.09
C GLU A 915 -25.20 -3.52 -11.62
N ASN A 916 -24.14 -3.18 -10.89
CA ASN A 916 -22.76 -3.49 -11.28
C ASN A 916 -22.50 -5.00 -11.30
N ARG A 917 -23.06 -5.75 -10.35
CA ARG A 917 -23.00 -7.22 -10.29
C ARG A 917 -23.77 -7.86 -11.45
N LEU A 918 -24.96 -7.37 -11.80
CA LEU A 918 -25.71 -7.79 -12.99
C LEU A 918 -24.95 -7.52 -14.30
N ALA A 919 -24.37 -6.33 -14.44
CA ALA A 919 -23.53 -5.98 -15.60
C ALA A 919 -22.25 -6.85 -15.69
N THR A 920 -21.72 -7.30 -14.55
CA THR A 920 -20.60 -8.25 -14.51
C THR A 920 -21.01 -9.63 -15.00
N ILE A 921 -22.18 -10.13 -14.58
CA ILE A 921 -22.77 -11.38 -15.08
C ILE A 921 -22.97 -11.30 -16.59
N GLU A 922 -23.49 -10.19 -17.11
CA GLU A 922 -23.65 -9.97 -18.55
C GLU A 922 -22.30 -10.01 -19.30
N ARG A 923 -21.26 -9.38 -18.76
CA ARG A 923 -19.91 -9.44 -19.36
C ARG A 923 -19.33 -10.86 -19.32
N LEU A 924 -19.55 -11.62 -18.25
CA LEU A 924 -19.16 -13.03 -18.18
C LEU A 924 -19.89 -13.87 -19.24
N LEU A 925 -21.19 -13.64 -19.48
CA LEU A 925 -21.92 -14.29 -20.56
C LEU A 925 -21.30 -13.96 -21.94
N ARG A 926 -21.04 -12.68 -22.23
CA ARG A 926 -20.39 -12.23 -23.49
C ARG A 926 -18.97 -12.83 -23.66
N TYR A 927 -18.21 -12.96 -22.58
CA TYR A 927 -16.89 -13.61 -22.61
C TYR A 927 -17.01 -15.12 -22.86
N GLY A 928 -17.98 -15.79 -22.23
CA GLY A 928 -18.27 -17.20 -22.45
C GLY A 928 -18.76 -17.51 -23.86
N GLU A 929 -19.60 -16.66 -24.45
CA GLU A 929 -19.95 -16.68 -25.88
C GLU A 929 -18.67 -16.73 -26.72
N ARG A 930 -17.81 -15.71 -26.61
CA ARG A 930 -16.54 -15.60 -27.37
C ARG A 930 -15.55 -16.74 -27.15
N ARG A 931 -15.40 -17.26 -25.92
CA ARG A 931 -14.29 -18.15 -25.53
C ARG A 931 -14.67 -19.59 -25.18
N VAL A 932 -15.97 -19.92 -25.16
CA VAL A 932 -16.49 -21.29 -24.95
C VAL A 932 -17.39 -21.76 -26.12
N LEU A 933 -18.20 -20.87 -26.70
CA LEU A 933 -19.18 -21.25 -27.75
C LEU A 933 -18.72 -20.90 -29.17
N SER A 934 -18.10 -19.74 -29.36
CA SER A 934 -17.72 -19.20 -30.68
C SER A 934 -16.26 -19.49 -31.07
N ARG A 935 -15.67 -20.59 -30.59
CA ARG A 935 -14.37 -21.04 -31.07
C ARG A 935 -14.52 -21.90 -32.34
N PRO A 936 -13.69 -21.69 -33.37
CA PRO A 936 -13.44 -22.71 -34.38
C PRO A 936 -12.60 -23.87 -33.81
#